data_AF-A0A3D2FP34-F1
#
_entry.id   AF-A0A3D2FP34-F1
#
_cell.length_a   1.000
_cell.length_b   1.000
_cell.length_c   1.000
_cell.angle_alpha   90.00
_cell.angle_beta   90.00
_cell.angle_gamma   90.00
#
_symmetry.space_group_name_H-M   'P 1'
#
loop_
_entity.id
_entity.type
_entity.pdbx_description
1 polymer ?
#
loop_
_entity_poly.entity_id
_entity_poly.type
_entity_poly.pdbx_seq_one_letter_code
_entity_poly.pdbx_strand_id
1 'polypeptide(L)'
;MTKKLVYFLIIFSVIYSQQRPPASVTRRPPANVVKRPVGGKIVSLRDLDFEVIKLSYIQTDRALAILKTMDYSVVEFKAGKGEINGEYNFSPLFSNKNKDLSAPGSLPIIIKFPDTETVSLVEKSKTKSSSKKSVLGVDLGGVTLDNTTSGEPLQRLLVGYKPGDFNSVARLLDIIQNKIDTPANQIVIEALVLELNSDQLDELGVDFSNAGQGFSAVFPQPEGGSIQPFTVVLDRTLLGSASNFRANVEALISNKAAEVLSKPSVLVLDGRQARIQVGQQIPIVKTTDTQISTTKSVDYLPIGIVLNLRPRISADGSRVTIQVETIISETEERIGAATSGNVESAPIINNRKVQSFVRVANNTPFIIGGLINKKTTENEGGVPILKDLPFFGKLFAISSEQTVKKEVIVVITPHIITDSEDNFSRVVPQDSELFNAFGNRSFPNSYRIQHSDVFDLSFIYESPVFQDIKTEVNQRAEKDKTLMVQEPYKSLIDGKIPGEQILVRRMLIDIIERLGYHKHIEPAKVIYFLDSDSDPAGFRVSPLANDILNKPKGQALQLSYSIKGKATVQKPFVRPTAEANYIKVAGLYKKVLKDLNKRGSRQTDDIFTILISRDKDERRLYDVLVMKKVLEMNPDLELTLQYFKPGIEILFPSPDVLLDNNHVVDRDAAKYFYEVNDYYGSFEQEFNRATAELGRLIQNRK
;
A
#
# COMPACT_ATOMS: atom_id res chain seq x y z
N MET A 1 28.45 69.12 -27.87
CA MET A 1 28.56 69.85 -26.58
C MET A 1 28.36 68.84 -25.45
N THR A 2 29.46 68.28 -24.94
CA THR A 2 30.13 68.65 -23.65
C THR A 2 29.43 68.04 -22.43
N LYS A 3 29.83 66.84 -22.00
CA LYS A 3 30.97 66.50 -21.08
C LYS A 3 30.71 66.83 -19.61
N LYS A 4 30.66 65.78 -18.77
CA LYS A 4 31.38 65.52 -17.49
C LYS A 4 30.72 64.28 -16.86
N LEU A 5 31.29 63.06 -16.85
CA LEU A 5 32.57 62.53 -16.34
C LEU A 5 32.76 62.74 -14.83
N VAL A 6 32.70 61.63 -14.06
CA VAL A 6 33.64 61.12 -13.00
C VAL A 6 32.98 59.83 -12.44
N TYR A 7 33.32 58.61 -12.87
CA TYR A 7 34.34 57.68 -12.33
C TYR A 7 34.35 57.47 -10.80
N PHE A 8 33.86 56.31 -10.31
CA PHE A 8 34.71 55.39 -9.55
C PHE A 8 34.20 53.94 -9.53
N LEU A 9 35.18 53.06 -9.64
CA LEU A 9 35.24 51.60 -9.72
C LEU A 9 34.63 50.90 -8.48
N ILE A 10 33.72 49.94 -8.64
CA ILE A 10 33.53 48.84 -7.66
C ILE A 10 33.28 47.52 -8.39
N ILE A 11 34.16 46.56 -8.09
CA ILE A 11 34.18 45.16 -8.49
C ILE A 11 32.89 44.45 -8.04
N PHE A 12 32.14 43.83 -8.95
CA PHE A 12 31.07 42.89 -8.61
C PHE A 12 31.46 41.47 -9.03
N SER A 13 32.10 40.77 -8.10
CA SER A 13 32.24 39.32 -8.13
C SER A 13 30.88 38.68 -7.84
N VAL A 14 30.34 37.94 -8.81
CA VAL A 14 29.17 37.08 -8.63
C VAL A 14 29.60 35.87 -7.79
N ILE A 15 29.29 35.89 -6.50
CA ILE A 15 29.37 34.72 -5.63
C ILE A 15 27.94 34.26 -5.36
N TYR A 16 27.69 33.03 -5.78
CA TYR A 16 26.54 32.19 -5.44
C TYR A 16 26.42 32.11 -3.91
N SER A 17 25.50 32.87 -3.30
CA SER A 17 25.19 32.69 -1.89
C SER A 17 24.25 31.50 -1.73
N GLN A 18 24.83 30.32 -1.50
CA GLN A 18 24.17 29.35 -0.64
C GLN A 18 23.93 30.04 0.70
N GLN A 19 22.66 30.17 1.10
CA GLN A 19 22.31 30.51 2.47
C GLN A 19 22.87 29.41 3.39
N ARG A 20 24.08 29.63 3.89
CA ARG A 20 24.57 28.94 5.08
C ARG A 20 23.71 29.40 6.26
N PRO A 21 23.28 28.49 7.15
CA PRO A 21 22.60 28.89 8.37
C PRO A 21 23.55 29.81 9.18
N PRO A 22 23.01 30.80 9.91
CA PRO A 22 23.84 31.73 10.68
C PRO A 22 24.68 30.98 11.70
N ALA A 23 26.00 31.11 11.58
CA ALA A 23 26.95 30.72 12.60
C ALA A 23 26.88 31.72 13.76
N SER A 24 25.93 31.49 14.66
CA SER A 24 25.98 31.98 16.04
C SER A 24 25.41 30.90 16.95
N VAL A 25 26.06 29.75 16.97
CA VAL A 25 26.03 28.90 18.17
C VAL A 25 26.96 29.60 19.17
N THR A 26 26.46 30.63 19.84
CA THR A 26 26.89 30.87 21.21
C THR A 26 26.64 29.55 21.92
N ARG A 27 27.71 28.77 22.10
CA ARG A 27 27.74 27.68 23.07
C ARG A 27 27.22 28.32 24.34
N ARG A 28 25.97 28.01 24.72
CA ARG A 28 25.56 28.18 26.09
C ARG A 28 26.68 27.53 26.90
N PRO A 29 27.23 28.19 27.94
CA PRO A 29 28.06 27.47 28.87
C PRO A 29 27.27 26.21 29.24
N PRO A 30 27.92 25.04 29.36
CA PRO A 30 27.20 23.86 29.83
C PRO A 30 26.44 24.33 31.06
N ALA A 31 25.10 24.26 31.01
CA ALA A 31 24.30 24.59 32.17
C ALA A 31 24.97 23.82 33.30
N ASN A 32 25.44 24.54 34.32
CA ASN A 32 26.11 23.93 35.45
C ASN A 32 25.23 22.75 35.84
N VAL A 33 25.68 21.53 35.51
CA VAL A 33 25.05 20.33 35.97
C VAL A 33 25.39 20.38 37.44
N VAL A 34 24.50 21.02 38.20
CA VAL A 34 24.49 20.90 39.65
C VAL A 34 24.40 19.40 39.84
N LYS A 35 25.54 18.77 40.13
CA LYS A 35 25.59 17.39 40.60
C LYS A 35 24.76 17.40 41.86
N ARG A 36 23.47 17.07 41.72
CA ARG A 36 22.56 16.91 42.85
C ARG A 36 23.17 15.82 43.73
N PRO A 37 23.23 16.02 45.05
CA PRO A 37 23.81 15.04 45.94
C PRO A 37 23.08 13.71 45.77
N VAL A 38 23.85 12.69 45.37
CA VAL A 38 23.37 11.30 45.30
C VAL A 38 23.16 10.84 46.74
N GLY A 39 21.94 11.02 47.26
CA GLY A 39 21.60 10.62 48.63
C GLY A 39 20.46 11.37 49.34
N GLY A 40 19.85 12.40 48.74
CA GLY A 40 18.70 13.09 49.34
C GLY A 40 17.41 12.26 49.28
N LYS A 41 16.58 12.30 50.33
CA LYS A 41 15.17 11.82 50.28
C LYS A 41 14.44 12.54 49.16
N ILE A 42 13.69 11.80 48.35
CA ILE A 42 12.86 12.37 47.27
C ILE A 42 11.59 12.89 47.93
N VAL A 43 11.47 14.23 48.02
CA VAL A 43 10.35 14.88 48.73
C VAL A 43 9.39 15.54 47.73
N SER A 44 9.83 15.88 46.52
CA SER A 44 9.02 16.56 45.52
C SER A 44 9.17 15.95 44.11
N LEU A 45 8.14 16.14 43.26
CA LEU A 45 8.20 15.80 41.82
C LEU A 45 9.36 16.52 41.09
N ARG A 46 9.87 17.63 41.62
CA ARG A 46 11.03 18.36 41.07
C ARG A 46 12.36 17.63 41.24
N ASP A 47 12.39 16.63 42.11
CA ASP A 47 13.58 15.82 42.41
C ASP A 47 13.68 14.58 41.50
N LEU A 48 12.68 14.36 40.64
CA LEU A 48 12.61 13.27 39.67
C LEU A 48 13.19 13.70 38.31
N ASP A 49 13.72 12.72 37.58
CA ASP A 49 13.96 12.83 36.14
C ASP A 49 12.70 12.38 35.38
N PHE A 50 12.52 12.86 34.15
CA PHE A 50 11.30 12.63 33.37
C PHE A 50 11.61 12.11 31.97
N GLU A 51 10.86 11.09 31.54
CA GLU A 51 10.91 10.52 30.20
C GLU A 51 9.53 10.59 29.55
N VAL A 52 9.46 10.92 28.25
CA VAL A 52 8.20 10.94 27.49
C VAL A 52 8.08 9.64 26.71
N ILE A 53 7.09 8.81 27.07
CA ILE A 53 6.77 7.58 26.36
C ILE A 53 5.64 7.88 25.38
N LYS A 54 5.86 7.63 24.08
CA LYS A 54 4.83 7.71 23.05
C LYS A 54 4.11 6.37 22.95
N LEU A 55 2.79 6.41 22.79
CA LEU A 55 1.92 5.26 22.54
C LEU A 55 1.47 5.30 21.08
N SER A 56 1.51 4.15 20.41
CA SER A 56 1.27 4.06 18.96
C SER A 56 -0.08 3.42 18.62
N TYR A 57 -0.55 2.47 19.43
CA TYR A 57 -1.69 1.60 19.13
C TYR A 57 -2.81 1.66 20.18
N ILE A 58 -2.51 2.09 21.41
CA ILE A 58 -3.47 2.24 22.50
C ILE A 58 -3.70 3.70 22.90
N GLN A 59 -4.95 4.02 23.28
CA GLN A 59 -5.30 5.32 23.86
C GLN A 59 -4.70 5.48 25.26
N THR A 60 -4.24 6.70 25.56
CA THR A 60 -3.60 7.08 26.83
C THR A 60 -4.46 6.68 28.04
N ASP A 61 -5.76 6.93 28.01
CA ASP A 61 -6.67 6.60 29.12
C ASP A 61 -6.79 5.09 29.39
N ARG A 62 -6.75 4.27 28.32
CA ARG A 62 -6.79 2.81 28.45
C ARG A 62 -5.47 2.28 29.01
N ALA A 63 -4.34 2.80 28.53
CA ALA A 63 -3.02 2.46 29.05
C ALA A 63 -2.92 2.83 30.54
N LEU A 64 -3.38 4.03 30.92
CA LEU A 64 -3.39 4.48 32.32
C LEU A 64 -4.25 3.60 33.21
N ALA A 65 -5.44 3.19 32.76
CA ALA A 65 -6.29 2.28 33.50
C ALA A 65 -5.58 0.93 33.77
N ILE A 66 -4.92 0.35 32.76
CA ILE A 66 -4.17 -0.91 32.92
C ILE A 66 -3.00 -0.70 33.90
N LEU A 67 -2.21 0.35 33.74
CA LEU A 67 -1.07 0.64 34.60
C LEU A 67 -1.50 0.90 36.05
N LYS A 68 -2.65 1.55 36.25
CA LYS A 68 -3.26 1.73 37.58
C LYS A 68 -3.67 0.40 38.23
N THR A 69 -4.17 -0.57 37.46
CA THR A 69 -4.47 -1.93 37.97
C THR A 69 -3.21 -2.72 38.33
N MET A 70 -2.07 -2.38 37.74
CA MET A 70 -0.76 -2.96 38.06
C MET A 70 -0.07 -2.24 39.23
N ASP A 71 -0.81 -1.41 39.99
CA ASP A 71 -0.34 -0.64 41.15
C ASP A 71 0.71 0.44 40.81
N TYR A 72 0.80 0.88 39.55
CA TYR A 72 1.60 2.06 39.22
C TYR A 72 0.92 3.35 39.71
N SER A 73 1.74 4.28 40.20
CA SER A 73 1.25 5.59 40.63
C SER A 73 0.95 6.48 39.42
N VAL A 74 -0.33 6.80 39.21
CA VAL A 74 -0.79 7.66 38.11
C VAL A 74 -1.20 9.04 38.63
N VAL A 75 -0.86 10.10 37.89
CA VAL A 75 -1.31 11.48 38.09
C VAL A 75 -2.17 11.89 36.90
N GLU A 76 -3.44 12.16 37.18
CA GLU A 76 -4.41 12.73 36.23
C GLU A 76 -4.63 14.20 36.55
N PHE A 77 -5.33 14.91 35.67
CA PHE A 77 -5.66 16.32 35.87
C PHE A 77 -7.17 16.52 35.81
N LYS A 78 -7.71 17.24 36.79
CA LYS A 78 -9.08 17.74 36.74
C LYS A 78 -9.04 19.18 36.20
N ALA A 79 -9.72 19.40 35.07
CA ALA A 79 -9.89 20.73 34.50
C ALA A 79 -10.95 21.50 35.30
N GLY A 80 -10.57 22.66 35.84
CA GLY A 80 -11.45 23.68 36.40
C GLY A 80 -11.57 24.85 35.43
N LYS A 81 -12.69 25.59 35.52
CA LYS A 81 -12.82 26.86 34.78
C LYS A 81 -11.79 27.86 35.32
N GLY A 82 -10.98 28.41 34.42
CA GLY A 82 -10.06 29.51 34.71
C GLY A 82 -10.81 30.81 34.99
N GLU A 83 -10.08 31.85 35.39
CA GLU A 83 -10.65 33.15 35.73
C GLU A 83 -11.16 33.92 34.50
N ILE A 84 -10.64 33.59 33.31
CA ILE A 84 -11.11 34.11 32.01
C ILE A 84 -11.83 33.02 31.20
N ASN A 85 -12.81 33.44 30.38
CA ASN A 85 -13.50 32.53 29.46
C ASN A 85 -12.50 31.94 28.46
N GLY A 86 -12.40 30.60 28.44
CA GLY A 86 -11.48 29.85 27.58
C GLY A 86 -10.18 29.40 28.25
N GLU A 87 -9.91 29.82 29.49
CA GLU A 87 -8.78 29.31 30.28
C GLU A 87 -9.22 28.12 31.15
N TYR A 88 -8.36 27.10 31.25
CA TYR A 88 -8.58 25.92 32.07
C TYR A 88 -7.45 25.80 33.11
N ASN A 89 -7.84 25.76 34.39
CA ASN A 89 -6.92 25.48 35.49
C ASN A 89 -6.87 23.98 35.73
N PHE A 90 -5.69 23.36 35.64
CA PHE A 90 -5.51 21.93 35.84
C PHE A 90 -5.02 21.62 37.25
N SER A 91 -5.83 20.91 38.05
CA SER A 91 -5.42 20.42 39.38
C SER A 91 -5.06 18.93 39.33
N PRO A 92 -3.89 18.51 39.84
CA PRO A 92 -3.45 17.11 39.78
C PRO A 92 -4.25 16.22 40.74
N LEU A 93 -4.61 15.03 40.27
CA LEU A 93 -5.29 13.97 41.00
C LEU A 93 -4.38 12.73 41.04
N PHE A 94 -3.96 12.34 42.24
CA PHE A 94 -3.10 11.16 42.43
C PHE A 94 -3.95 9.91 42.64
N SER A 95 -3.60 8.84 41.91
CA SER A 95 -4.29 7.55 41.98
C SER A 95 -4.13 6.87 43.35
N ASN A 96 -2.96 7.01 43.98
CA ASN A 96 -2.65 6.39 45.28
C ASN A 96 -2.62 7.44 46.41
N LYS A 97 -3.09 7.06 47.61
CA LYS A 97 -3.13 7.95 48.79
C LYS A 97 -1.74 8.22 49.40
N ASN A 98 -0.73 7.43 49.04
CA ASN A 98 0.65 7.64 49.47
C ASN A 98 1.30 8.77 48.68
N LYS A 99 1.40 9.94 49.33
CA LYS A 99 2.12 11.11 48.82
C LYS A 99 3.65 11.01 49.00
N ASP A 100 4.13 9.93 49.62
CA ASP A 100 5.54 9.71 49.88
C ASP A 100 6.23 9.07 48.66
N LEU A 101 6.90 9.92 47.87
CA LEU A 101 7.70 9.54 46.70
C LEU A 101 9.00 8.79 47.06
N SER A 102 9.30 8.63 48.36
CA SER A 102 10.44 7.85 48.85
C SER A 102 10.06 6.43 49.27
N ALA A 103 8.77 6.06 49.27
CA ALA A 103 8.33 4.72 49.65
C ALA A 103 8.74 3.66 48.61
N PRO A 104 9.13 2.43 49.01
CA PRO A 104 9.45 1.35 48.07
C PRO A 104 8.27 1.06 47.12
N GLY A 105 8.52 1.08 45.81
CA GLY A 105 7.49 0.83 44.78
C GLY A 105 6.65 2.06 44.37
N SER A 106 6.88 3.24 44.95
CA SER A 106 6.16 4.48 44.59
C SER A 106 6.57 5.08 43.24
N LEU A 107 7.74 4.68 42.71
CA LEU A 107 8.30 5.13 41.43
C LEU A 107 8.47 3.92 40.50
N PRO A 108 8.25 4.08 39.17
CA PRO A 108 8.03 5.34 38.47
C PRO A 108 6.59 5.87 38.59
N ILE A 109 6.44 7.19 38.55
CA ILE A 109 5.14 7.87 38.52
C ILE A 109 4.75 8.21 37.08
N ILE A 110 3.53 7.91 36.69
CA ILE A 110 3.01 8.13 35.34
C ILE A 110 2.09 9.34 35.36
N ILE A 111 2.32 10.32 34.50
CA ILE A 111 1.60 11.58 34.45
C ILE A 111 0.90 11.66 33.09
N LYS A 112 -0.43 11.81 33.10
CA LYS A 112 -1.22 12.06 31.89
C LYS A 112 -0.99 13.50 31.43
N PHE A 113 -0.67 13.75 30.17
CA PHE A 113 -0.69 15.14 29.69
C PHE A 113 -2.11 15.69 29.68
N PRO A 114 -2.33 16.95 30.10
CA PRO A 114 -3.64 17.58 29.94
C PRO A 114 -3.96 17.74 28.46
N ASP A 115 -5.18 17.35 28.08
CA ASP A 115 -5.68 17.53 26.72
C ASP A 115 -5.95 19.02 26.49
N THR A 116 -5.21 19.65 25.56
CA THR A 116 -5.52 21.01 25.09
C THR A 116 -6.61 20.94 24.03
N GLU A 117 -7.54 21.90 24.00
CA GLU A 117 -8.70 21.87 23.12
C GLU A 117 -8.36 21.54 21.66
N THR A 118 -9.25 20.75 21.05
CA THR A 118 -9.22 20.31 19.66
C THR A 118 -9.38 21.50 18.72
N VAL A 119 -8.33 21.90 18.00
CA VAL A 119 -8.50 22.79 16.85
C VAL A 119 -9.05 21.94 15.70
N SER A 120 -10.35 22.04 15.45
CA SER A 120 -10.97 21.43 14.26
C SER A 120 -10.77 22.35 13.05
N LEU A 121 -10.46 21.79 11.89
CA LEU A 121 -10.48 22.53 10.62
C LEU A 121 -11.91 22.85 10.13
N VAL A 122 -12.94 22.23 10.75
CA VAL A 122 -14.36 22.50 10.47
C VAL A 122 -15.15 22.45 11.78
N GLU A 123 -15.74 23.57 12.16
CA GLU A 123 -16.62 23.67 13.32
C GLU A 123 -17.90 22.88 13.06
N LYS A 124 -18.11 21.75 13.77
CA LYS A 124 -19.37 21.01 13.71
C LYS A 124 -20.40 21.80 14.53
N SER A 125 -21.34 22.47 13.86
CA SER A 125 -22.46 23.13 14.55
C SER A 125 -23.24 22.10 15.37
N LYS A 126 -23.21 22.22 16.70
CA LYS A 126 -24.02 21.38 17.59
C LYS A 126 -25.49 21.80 17.47
N THR A 127 -26.25 21.14 16.60
CA THR A 127 -27.72 21.17 16.69
C THR A 127 -28.14 20.38 17.93
N LYS A 128 -28.74 21.07 18.91
CA LYS A 128 -29.32 20.46 20.10
C LYS A 128 -30.32 19.37 19.68
N SER A 129 -30.09 18.15 20.15
CA SER A 129 -31.04 17.04 20.13
C SER A 129 -32.42 17.51 20.59
N SER A 130 -33.37 17.59 19.65
CA SER A 130 -34.79 17.71 19.98
C SER A 130 -35.34 16.30 20.22
N SER A 131 -35.72 16.05 21.47
CA SER A 131 -36.43 14.85 21.91
C SER A 131 -37.83 14.78 21.28
N LYS A 132 -37.95 14.27 20.05
CA LYS A 132 -39.21 13.71 19.53
C LYS A 132 -38.90 12.50 18.66
N LYS A 133 -39.09 11.31 19.26
CA LYS A 133 -39.10 10.00 18.61
C LYS A 133 -40.04 10.03 17.41
N SER A 134 -39.49 9.95 16.19
CA SER A 134 -40.27 9.69 14.97
C SER A 134 -40.64 8.20 14.96
N VAL A 135 -41.94 7.91 14.86
CA VAL A 135 -42.51 6.55 14.97
C VAL A 135 -42.45 5.75 13.65
N LEU A 136 -41.84 6.30 12.58
CA LEU A 136 -41.82 5.64 11.26
C LEU A 136 -40.45 5.59 10.56
N GLY A 137 -39.34 5.72 11.29
CA GLY A 137 -38.01 5.52 10.73
C GLY A 137 -37.31 4.39 11.46
N VAL A 138 -36.97 3.31 10.75
CA VAL A 138 -35.77 2.55 11.12
C VAL A 138 -34.65 3.57 11.10
N ASP A 139 -34.06 3.84 12.27
CA ASP A 139 -32.99 4.81 12.44
C ASP A 139 -31.75 4.32 11.69
N LEU A 140 -31.73 4.61 10.38
CA LEU A 140 -30.57 4.55 9.50
C LEU A 140 -29.74 5.84 9.63
N GLY A 141 -30.11 6.73 10.56
CA GLY A 141 -29.35 7.89 10.98
C GLY A 141 -28.03 7.43 11.56
N GLY A 142 -26.95 7.82 10.89
CA GLY A 142 -25.62 7.35 11.20
C GLY A 142 -25.25 7.55 12.66
N VAL A 143 -24.68 6.50 13.26
CA VAL A 143 -23.57 6.74 14.18
C VAL A 143 -22.54 7.53 13.39
N THR A 144 -22.45 8.83 13.65
CA THR A 144 -21.27 9.57 13.20
C THR A 144 -20.07 8.86 13.77
N LEU A 145 -18.94 8.81 13.04
CA LEU A 145 -17.68 8.62 13.74
C LEU A 145 -17.62 9.75 14.77
N ASP A 146 -17.81 9.40 16.04
CA ASP A 146 -17.79 10.37 17.14
C ASP A 146 -16.41 11.03 17.28
N ASN A 147 -15.40 10.46 16.61
CA ASN A 147 -14.09 11.06 16.42
C ASN A 147 -14.00 11.65 15.00
N THR A 148 -14.36 12.93 14.88
CA THR A 148 -13.88 13.79 13.80
C THR A 148 -12.38 13.64 13.64
N THR A 149 -11.86 13.73 12.41
CA THR A 149 -10.42 13.90 12.07
C THR A 149 -9.86 15.25 12.57
N SER A 150 -10.24 15.66 13.77
CA SER A 150 -9.49 16.58 14.61
C SER A 150 -8.20 15.85 14.98
N GLY A 151 -7.06 16.52 14.98
CA GLY A 151 -5.80 15.90 15.38
C GLY A 151 -5.98 15.27 16.76
N GLU A 152 -6.11 13.94 16.82
CA GLU A 152 -6.10 13.25 18.10
C GLU A 152 -4.82 13.70 18.80
N PRO A 153 -4.89 14.19 20.05
CA PRO A 153 -3.69 14.59 20.75
C PRO A 153 -2.72 13.41 20.74
N LEU A 154 -1.43 13.70 20.53
CA LEU A 154 -0.40 12.67 20.55
C LEU A 154 -0.61 11.79 21.80
N GLN A 155 -0.80 10.49 21.60
CA GLN A 155 -0.97 9.55 22.71
C GLN A 155 0.40 9.39 23.37
N ARG A 156 0.59 9.97 24.56
CA ARG A 156 1.87 9.97 25.26
C ARG A 156 1.69 10.03 26.77
N LEU A 157 2.64 9.44 27.47
CA LEU A 157 2.74 9.40 28.92
C LEU A 157 4.03 10.10 29.34
N LEU A 158 3.98 10.88 30.41
CA LEU A 158 5.17 11.42 31.05
C LEU A 158 5.51 10.54 32.26
N VAL A 159 6.70 9.97 32.29
CA VAL A 159 7.12 9.06 33.36
C VAL A 159 8.20 9.73 34.20
N GLY A 160 7.88 10.01 35.46
CA GLY A 160 8.82 10.51 36.46
C GLY A 160 9.50 9.36 37.20
N TYR A 161 10.83 9.40 37.32
CA TYR A 161 11.61 8.33 37.95
C TYR A 161 12.80 8.90 38.74
N LYS A 162 13.40 8.05 39.59
CA LYS A 162 14.53 8.45 40.43
C LYS A 162 15.79 8.65 39.58
N PRO A 163 16.51 9.78 39.74
CA PRO A 163 17.78 9.99 39.05
C PRO A 163 18.76 8.84 39.30
N GLY A 164 19.25 8.22 38.23
CA GLY A 164 20.16 7.06 38.27
C GLY A 164 19.52 5.67 38.39
N ASP A 165 18.18 5.56 38.55
CA ASP A 165 17.46 4.27 38.53
C ASP A 165 16.61 4.14 37.24
N PHE A 166 17.29 3.87 36.13
CA PHE A 166 16.61 3.66 34.84
C PHE A 166 15.99 2.26 34.71
N ASN A 167 16.36 1.30 35.57
CA ASN A 167 15.86 -0.08 35.50
C ASN A 167 14.35 -0.16 35.73
N SER A 168 13.81 0.70 36.58
CA SER A 168 12.38 0.80 36.86
C SER A 168 11.59 1.35 35.66
N VAL A 169 12.17 2.28 34.90
CA VAL A 169 11.61 2.77 33.62
C VAL A 169 11.71 1.71 32.54
N ALA A 170 12.85 1.01 32.42
CA ALA A 170 13.04 -0.04 31.43
C ALA A 170 12.01 -1.18 31.59
N ARG A 171 11.69 -1.58 32.82
CA ARG A 171 10.62 -2.57 33.09
C ARG A 171 9.24 -2.07 32.69
N LEU A 172 8.92 -0.81 32.99
CA LEU A 172 7.66 -0.19 32.56
C LEU A 172 7.58 -0.10 31.04
N LEU A 173 8.67 0.28 30.38
CA LEU A 173 8.78 0.40 28.93
C LEU A 173 8.61 -0.96 28.24
N ASP A 174 9.22 -2.02 28.78
CA ASP A 174 9.04 -3.40 28.32
C ASP A 174 7.56 -3.83 28.40
N ILE A 175 6.89 -3.59 29.52
CA ILE A 175 5.47 -3.90 29.68
C ILE A 175 4.62 -3.08 28.68
N ILE A 176 4.89 -1.78 28.57
CA ILE A 176 4.13 -0.91 27.67
C ILE A 176 4.31 -1.38 26.22
N GLN A 177 5.54 -1.52 25.74
CA GLN A 177 5.81 -1.82 24.32
C GLN A 177 5.47 -3.27 23.94
N ASN A 178 5.74 -4.24 24.82
CA ASN A 178 5.61 -5.66 24.47
C ASN A 178 4.29 -6.30 24.93
N LYS A 179 3.51 -5.65 25.82
CA LYS A 179 2.27 -6.23 26.38
C LYS A 179 1.05 -5.34 26.26
N ILE A 180 1.18 -4.01 26.31
CA ILE A 180 0.03 -3.08 26.36
C ILE A 180 -0.19 -2.40 24.99
N ASP A 181 0.86 -1.83 24.42
CA ASP A 181 0.87 -1.04 23.19
C ASP A 181 1.38 -1.88 22.01
N THR A 182 0.70 -2.99 21.75
CA THR A 182 1.02 -3.89 20.64
C THR A 182 0.19 -3.54 19.41
N PRO A 183 0.74 -3.67 18.19
CA PRO A 183 -0.03 -3.48 16.97
C PRO A 183 -1.20 -4.47 16.89
N ALA A 184 -2.34 -3.98 16.42
CA ALA A 184 -3.49 -4.83 16.13
C ALA A 184 -3.41 -5.31 14.69
N ASN A 185 -3.62 -6.61 14.48
CA ASN A 185 -3.70 -7.19 13.15
C ASN A 185 -4.83 -6.56 12.32
N GLN A 186 -4.63 -6.50 11.01
CA GLN A 186 -5.62 -6.00 10.07
C GLN A 186 -6.40 -7.15 9.45
N ILE A 187 -7.63 -6.88 9.04
CA ILE A 187 -8.55 -7.85 8.45
C ILE A 187 -9.19 -7.21 7.23
N VAL A 188 -9.03 -7.85 6.07
CA VAL A 188 -9.79 -7.52 4.87
C VAL A 188 -11.05 -8.35 4.87
N ILE A 189 -12.20 -7.70 4.74
CA ILE A 189 -13.49 -8.37 4.60
C ILE A 189 -13.99 -8.09 3.18
N GLU A 190 -14.16 -9.16 2.41
CA GLU A 190 -14.85 -9.11 1.11
C GLU A 190 -16.29 -9.56 1.32
N ALA A 191 -17.25 -8.85 0.71
CA ALA A 191 -18.63 -9.28 0.62
C ALA A 191 -19.06 -9.40 -0.83
N LEU A 192 -19.91 -10.39 -1.12
CA LEU A 192 -20.52 -10.62 -2.43
C LEU A 192 -22.02 -10.77 -2.22
N VAL A 193 -22.80 -9.91 -2.87
CA VAL A 193 -24.26 -9.91 -2.81
C VAL A 193 -24.79 -10.39 -4.16
N LEU A 194 -25.54 -11.48 -4.16
CA LEU A 194 -26.10 -12.14 -5.34
C LEU A 194 -27.63 -12.14 -5.25
N GLU A 195 -28.32 -11.81 -6.35
CA GLU A 195 -29.75 -12.10 -6.54
C GLU A 195 -29.88 -13.34 -7.43
N LEU A 196 -30.66 -14.32 -6.96
CA LEU A 196 -30.96 -15.57 -7.66
C LEU A 196 -32.46 -15.67 -7.95
N ASN A 197 -32.79 -16.26 -9.10
CA ASN A 197 -34.14 -16.70 -9.43
C ASN A 197 -34.32 -18.16 -8.99
N SER A 198 -35.47 -18.51 -8.38
CA SER A 198 -35.59 -19.78 -7.62
C SER A 198 -35.45 -21.06 -8.43
N ASP A 199 -35.60 -21.03 -9.75
CA ASP A 199 -35.62 -22.23 -10.59
C ASP A 199 -34.23 -22.88 -10.72
N GLN A 200 -33.17 -22.22 -10.24
CA GLN A 200 -31.77 -22.63 -10.37
C GLN A 200 -31.04 -22.83 -9.03
N LEU A 201 -31.74 -22.73 -7.89
CA LEU A 201 -31.19 -23.06 -6.55
C LEU A 201 -30.80 -24.54 -6.44
N ASP A 202 -31.51 -25.41 -7.14
CA ASP A 202 -31.29 -26.86 -7.16
C ASP A 202 -29.98 -27.26 -7.88
N GLU A 203 -29.44 -26.40 -8.76
CA GLU A 203 -28.14 -26.61 -9.45
C GLU A 203 -26.92 -26.34 -8.55
N LEU A 204 -27.10 -25.63 -7.41
CA LEU A 204 -26.04 -25.45 -6.41
C LEU A 204 -25.78 -26.73 -5.60
N GLY A 205 -26.63 -27.76 -5.74
CA GLY A 205 -26.47 -29.07 -5.09
C GLY A 205 -26.70 -29.07 -3.57
N VAL A 206 -27.34 -28.02 -3.02
CA VAL A 206 -27.58 -27.90 -1.58
C VAL A 206 -29.06 -28.16 -1.27
N ASP A 207 -29.40 -29.43 -1.05
CA ASP A 207 -30.69 -29.81 -0.48
C ASP A 207 -30.68 -29.56 1.04
N PHE A 208 -31.26 -28.44 1.48
CA PHE A 208 -31.35 -28.05 2.89
C PHE A 208 -32.39 -28.86 3.69
N SER A 209 -33.11 -29.80 3.06
CA SER A 209 -34.18 -30.56 3.72
C SER A 209 -33.72 -31.90 4.33
N ASN A 210 -32.53 -32.39 3.98
CA ASN A 210 -31.99 -33.68 4.46
C ASN A 210 -30.56 -33.53 5.03
N ALA A 211 -30.45 -33.04 6.26
CA ALA A 211 -29.17 -32.88 6.95
C ALA A 211 -28.61 -34.24 7.45
N GLY A 212 -27.71 -34.84 6.66
CA GLY A 212 -26.83 -35.94 7.08
C GLY A 212 -25.60 -35.51 7.89
N GLN A 213 -24.73 -36.44 8.26
CA GLN A 213 -23.49 -36.17 9.03
C GLN A 213 -22.58 -35.16 8.30
N GLY A 214 -22.26 -34.04 8.95
CA GLY A 214 -21.39 -32.96 8.41
C GLY A 214 -22.01 -31.56 8.44
N PHE A 215 -23.31 -31.45 8.75
CA PHE A 215 -24.03 -30.19 8.89
C PHE A 215 -24.23 -29.84 10.38
N SER A 216 -23.97 -28.59 10.77
CA SER A 216 -24.42 -28.03 12.06
C SER A 216 -25.35 -26.86 11.77
N ALA A 217 -26.65 -27.06 11.96
CA ALA A 217 -27.67 -26.04 11.85
C ALA A 217 -28.34 -25.84 13.21
N VAL A 218 -28.40 -24.59 13.67
CA VAL A 218 -29.05 -24.22 14.93
C VAL A 218 -30.41 -23.60 14.60
N PHE A 219 -31.49 -24.29 14.96
CA PHE A 219 -32.86 -23.83 14.79
C PHE A 219 -33.46 -23.49 16.17
N PRO A 220 -33.52 -22.20 16.58
CA PRO A 220 -34.23 -21.81 17.78
C PRO A 220 -35.75 -21.97 17.58
N GLN A 221 -36.47 -22.44 18.61
CA GLN A 221 -37.93 -22.60 18.53
C GLN A 221 -38.64 -21.24 18.40
N PRO A 222 -39.66 -21.13 17.53
CA PRO A 222 -40.39 -19.88 17.33
C PRO A 222 -41.36 -19.60 18.49
N GLU A 223 -41.08 -18.56 19.29
CA GLU A 223 -42.09 -17.93 20.14
C GLU A 223 -42.75 -16.76 19.38
N GLY A 224 -44.08 -16.79 19.26
CA GLY A 224 -44.87 -15.59 18.91
C GLY A 224 -44.97 -15.22 17.42
N GLY A 225 -44.79 -16.15 16.47
CA GLY A 225 -45.08 -15.90 15.05
C GLY A 225 -44.10 -14.96 14.34
N SER A 226 -42.93 -14.68 14.95
CA SER A 226 -41.82 -13.98 14.30
C SER A 226 -40.86 -15.00 13.66
N ILE A 227 -40.50 -14.76 12.39
CA ILE A 227 -39.54 -15.58 11.63
C ILE A 227 -38.13 -15.19 12.07
N GLN A 228 -37.39 -16.09 12.74
CA GLN A 228 -35.99 -15.86 13.11
C GLN A 228 -35.01 -16.39 12.04
N PRO A 229 -33.92 -15.66 11.73
CA PRO A 229 -32.93 -16.08 10.74
C PRO A 229 -32.13 -17.30 11.22
N PHE A 230 -31.79 -18.22 10.30
CA PHE A 230 -30.92 -19.37 10.57
C PHE A 230 -29.49 -19.11 10.08
N THR A 231 -28.51 -19.80 10.68
CA THR A 231 -27.09 -19.75 10.29
C THR A 231 -26.61 -21.17 9.97
N VAL A 232 -26.01 -21.37 8.79
CA VAL A 232 -25.42 -22.65 8.36
C VAL A 232 -23.91 -22.47 8.26
N VAL A 233 -23.14 -23.31 8.95
CA VAL A 233 -21.68 -23.36 8.86
C VAL A 233 -21.29 -24.59 8.05
N LEU A 234 -20.58 -24.40 6.93
CA LEU A 234 -20.16 -25.47 6.01
C LEU A 234 -18.69 -25.82 6.26
N ASP A 235 -18.37 -27.11 6.45
CA ASP A 235 -17.00 -27.60 6.65
C ASP A 235 -16.22 -27.69 5.32
N ARG A 236 -14.88 -27.58 5.41
CA ARG A 236 -13.91 -27.42 4.31
C ARG A 236 -13.81 -28.63 3.37
N THR A 237 -14.42 -29.75 3.75
CA THR A 237 -14.36 -31.04 3.05
C THR A 237 -15.38 -31.16 1.90
N LEU A 238 -16.42 -30.32 1.86
CA LEU A 238 -17.52 -30.44 0.89
C LEU A 238 -17.51 -29.40 -0.24
N LEU A 239 -16.86 -28.23 -0.08
CA LEU A 239 -16.83 -27.16 -1.10
C LEU A 239 -15.53 -27.11 -1.93
N GLY A 240 -14.50 -27.88 -1.56
CA GLY A 240 -13.15 -27.66 -2.09
C GLY A 240 -12.59 -26.27 -1.75
N SER A 241 -11.42 -25.94 -2.30
CA SER A 241 -10.74 -24.65 -2.08
C SER A 241 -11.60 -23.45 -2.53
N ALA A 242 -11.34 -22.25 -2.01
CA ALA A 242 -12.02 -21.00 -2.39
C ALA A 242 -12.03 -20.72 -3.91
N SER A 243 -11.11 -21.33 -4.66
CA SER A 243 -11.08 -21.35 -6.13
C SER A 243 -12.28 -22.07 -6.76
N ASN A 244 -12.74 -23.17 -6.16
CA ASN A 244 -13.79 -24.02 -6.71
C ASN A 244 -15.18 -23.39 -6.49
N PHE A 245 -15.38 -22.77 -5.32
CA PHE A 245 -16.58 -21.96 -5.07
C PHE A 245 -16.68 -20.78 -6.05
N ARG A 246 -15.55 -20.07 -6.29
CA ARG A 246 -15.48 -19.00 -7.30
C ARG A 246 -15.81 -19.51 -8.71
N ALA A 247 -15.30 -20.67 -9.11
CA ALA A 247 -15.58 -21.25 -10.42
C ALA A 247 -17.07 -21.61 -10.61
N ASN A 248 -17.73 -22.11 -9.57
CA ASN A 248 -19.16 -22.43 -9.62
C ASN A 248 -20.04 -21.16 -9.67
N VAL A 249 -19.68 -20.12 -8.91
CA VAL A 249 -20.35 -18.81 -8.99
C VAL A 249 -20.17 -18.18 -10.37
N GLU A 250 -18.98 -18.25 -10.96
CA GLU A 250 -18.70 -17.74 -12.30
C GLU A 250 -19.48 -18.49 -13.39
N ALA A 251 -19.64 -19.82 -13.25
CA ALA A 251 -20.45 -20.63 -14.16
C ALA A 251 -21.95 -20.25 -14.11
N LEU A 252 -22.48 -19.93 -12.91
CA LEU A 252 -23.86 -19.47 -12.74
C LEU A 252 -24.09 -18.07 -13.34
N ILE A 253 -23.12 -17.16 -13.18
CA ILE A 253 -23.13 -15.83 -13.81
C ILE A 253 -23.09 -15.97 -15.34
N SER A 254 -22.25 -16.86 -15.86
CA SER A 254 -22.16 -17.14 -17.31
C SER A 254 -23.45 -17.72 -17.90
N ASN A 255 -24.23 -18.46 -17.11
CA ASN A 255 -25.51 -19.05 -17.52
C ASN A 255 -26.72 -18.11 -17.32
N LYS A 256 -26.51 -16.84 -16.94
CA LYS A 256 -27.56 -15.86 -16.58
C LYS A 256 -28.47 -16.30 -15.42
N ALA A 257 -27.98 -17.21 -14.57
CA ALA A 257 -28.74 -17.79 -13.46
C ALA A 257 -28.63 -17.00 -12.15
N ALA A 258 -27.59 -16.17 -12.05
CA ALA A 258 -27.29 -15.32 -10.91
C ALA A 258 -26.90 -13.92 -11.38
N GLU A 259 -27.42 -12.90 -10.71
CA GLU A 259 -27.02 -11.51 -10.94
C GLU A 259 -26.23 -10.97 -9.74
N VAL A 260 -25.03 -10.45 -10.00
CA VAL A 260 -24.21 -9.82 -8.95
C VAL A 260 -24.75 -8.43 -8.68
N LEU A 261 -25.37 -8.23 -7.52
CA LEU A 261 -25.87 -6.93 -7.10
C LEU A 261 -24.74 -6.01 -6.63
N SER A 262 -23.75 -6.56 -5.91
CA SER A 262 -22.61 -5.78 -5.42
C SER A 262 -21.48 -6.65 -4.89
N LYS A 263 -20.25 -6.12 -4.94
CA LYS A 263 -19.06 -6.75 -4.34
C LYS A 263 -18.20 -5.74 -3.54
N PRO A 264 -18.68 -5.27 -2.38
CA PRO A 264 -17.90 -4.32 -1.60
C PRO A 264 -16.82 -5.03 -0.76
N SER A 265 -15.76 -4.29 -0.45
CA SER A 265 -14.70 -4.75 0.46
C SER A 265 -14.29 -3.64 1.43
N VAL A 266 -13.78 -4.03 2.60
CA VAL A 266 -13.26 -3.09 3.61
C VAL A 266 -12.07 -3.67 4.35
N LEU A 267 -11.09 -2.82 4.66
CA LEU A 267 -9.98 -3.12 5.55
C LEU A 267 -10.28 -2.55 6.94
N VAL A 268 -10.14 -3.37 7.98
CA VAL A 268 -10.44 -2.96 9.37
C VAL A 268 -9.48 -3.62 10.35
N LEU A 269 -9.18 -2.92 11.45
CA LEU A 269 -8.37 -3.45 12.54
C LEU A 269 -9.17 -4.44 13.41
N ASP A 270 -8.48 -5.39 14.01
CA ASP A 270 -9.06 -6.34 14.96
C ASP A 270 -9.91 -5.66 16.05
N GLY A 271 -11.16 -6.10 16.20
CA GLY A 271 -12.11 -5.61 17.20
C GLY A 271 -12.76 -4.27 16.89
N ARG A 272 -12.42 -3.61 15.77
CA ARG A 272 -12.99 -2.33 15.32
C ARG A 272 -14.19 -2.54 14.40
N GLN A 273 -15.14 -1.61 14.44
CA GLN A 273 -16.30 -1.63 13.56
C GLN A 273 -15.97 -0.95 12.23
N ALA A 274 -16.41 -1.56 11.14
CA ALA A 274 -16.42 -0.99 9.80
C ALA A 274 -17.87 -0.90 9.30
N ARG A 275 -18.14 0.11 8.48
CA ARG A 275 -19.43 0.31 7.81
C ARG A 275 -19.21 0.55 6.33
N ILE A 276 -19.88 -0.25 5.52
CA ILE A 276 -19.93 -0.11 4.07
C ILE A 276 -21.36 0.31 3.72
N GLN A 277 -21.51 1.33 2.87
CA GLN A 277 -22.80 1.76 2.36
C GLN A 277 -22.67 2.02 0.85
N VAL A 278 -23.44 1.29 0.05
CA VAL A 278 -23.47 1.37 -1.42
C VAL A 278 -24.91 1.60 -1.85
N GLY A 279 -25.20 2.70 -2.54
CA GLY A 279 -26.54 2.99 -3.05
C GLY A 279 -26.80 4.47 -3.27
N GLN A 280 -28.07 4.84 -3.28
CA GLN A 280 -28.54 6.19 -3.61
C GLN A 280 -29.40 6.78 -2.50
N GLN A 281 -29.54 8.10 -2.46
CA GLN A 281 -30.42 8.78 -1.50
C GLN A 281 -31.65 9.31 -2.24
N ILE A 282 -32.84 8.89 -1.81
CA ILE A 282 -34.09 9.37 -2.41
C ILE A 282 -34.62 10.53 -1.59
N PRO A 283 -34.88 11.70 -2.21
CA PRO A 283 -35.58 12.79 -1.55
C PRO A 283 -37.06 12.42 -1.36
N ILE A 284 -37.56 12.55 -0.14
CA ILE A 284 -38.97 12.53 0.20
C ILE A 284 -39.40 13.94 0.61
N VAL A 285 -40.51 14.41 0.06
CA VAL A 285 -41.09 15.70 0.46
C VAL A 285 -42.01 15.46 1.64
N LYS A 286 -41.72 16.12 2.76
CA LYS A 286 -42.54 16.12 3.95
C LYS A 286 -43.31 17.43 4.02
N THR A 287 -44.61 17.34 3.81
CA THR A 287 -45.50 18.49 3.97
C THR A 287 -46.03 18.50 5.41
N THR A 288 -45.66 19.52 6.18
CA THR A 288 -46.23 19.78 7.51
C THR A 288 -47.25 20.89 7.38
N ASP A 289 -48.51 20.53 7.54
CA ASP A 289 -49.61 21.49 7.49
C ASP A 289 -49.95 21.97 8.91
N THR A 290 -49.89 23.28 9.12
CA THR A 290 -50.36 23.92 10.35
C THR A 290 -51.52 24.85 9.99
N GLN A 291 -52.43 25.13 10.93
CA GLN A 291 -53.65 25.93 10.65
C GLN A 291 -53.40 27.33 10.04
N ILE A 292 -52.15 27.80 10.02
CA ILE A 292 -51.74 29.14 9.56
C ILE A 292 -50.75 29.06 8.38
N SER A 293 -50.08 27.92 8.15
CA SER A 293 -49.07 27.78 7.08
C SER A 293 -48.77 26.32 6.75
N THR A 294 -48.61 26.03 5.46
CA THR A 294 -48.08 24.77 4.94
C THR A 294 -46.56 24.91 4.74
N THR A 295 -45.75 24.10 5.44
CA THR A 295 -44.29 24.08 5.24
C THR A 295 -43.89 22.76 4.59
N LYS A 296 -43.12 22.83 3.49
CA LYS A 296 -42.52 21.65 2.86
C LYS A 296 -41.04 21.54 3.26
N SER A 297 -40.64 20.42 3.81
CA SER A 297 -39.23 20.06 4.01
C SER A 297 -38.87 18.86 3.14
N VAL A 298 -37.61 18.73 2.75
CA VAL A 298 -37.11 17.57 1.99
C VAL A 298 -36.24 16.74 2.92
N ASP A 299 -36.61 15.50 3.17
CA ASP A 299 -35.80 14.52 3.89
C ASP A 299 -35.18 13.55 2.87
N TYR A 300 -33.97 13.05 3.11
CA TYR A 300 -33.29 12.09 2.22
C TYR A 300 -33.21 10.72 2.87
N LEU A 301 -33.75 9.70 2.21
CA LEU A 301 -33.66 8.31 2.68
C LEU A 301 -32.55 7.56 1.91
N PRO A 302 -31.53 7.01 2.59
CA PRO A 302 -30.55 6.16 1.95
C PRO A 302 -31.16 4.81 1.60
N ILE A 303 -31.05 4.40 0.34
CA ILE A 303 -31.40 3.06 -0.15
C ILE A 303 -30.17 2.39 -0.76
N GLY A 304 -30.17 1.06 -0.85
CA GLY A 304 -29.05 0.24 -1.30
C GLY A 304 -28.58 -0.74 -0.23
N ILE A 305 -27.32 -1.13 -0.29
CA ILE A 305 -26.70 -2.14 0.57
C ILE A 305 -25.90 -1.45 1.68
N VAL A 306 -26.17 -1.80 2.94
CA VAL A 306 -25.42 -1.38 4.11
C VAL A 306 -24.89 -2.62 4.83
N LEU A 307 -23.58 -2.69 5.03
CA LEU A 307 -22.91 -3.74 5.81
C LEU A 307 -22.21 -3.10 7.01
N ASN A 308 -22.65 -3.44 8.21
CA ASN A 308 -21.98 -3.11 9.46
C ASN A 308 -21.25 -4.36 9.96
N LEU A 309 -19.93 -4.26 10.12
CA LEU A 309 -19.05 -5.40 10.36
C LEU A 309 -18.17 -5.10 11.57
N ARG A 310 -18.01 -6.05 12.49
CA ARG A 310 -17.02 -5.99 13.57
C ARG A 310 -16.32 -7.34 13.68
N PRO A 311 -15.16 -7.51 13.03
CA PRO A 311 -14.39 -8.73 13.13
C PRO A 311 -13.54 -8.77 14.41
N ARG A 312 -13.24 -9.98 14.86
CA ARG A 312 -12.33 -10.29 15.95
C ARG A 312 -11.49 -11.52 15.64
N ILE A 313 -10.18 -11.43 15.73
CA ILE A 313 -9.27 -12.56 15.48
C ILE A 313 -9.20 -13.47 16.72
N SER A 314 -9.11 -14.78 16.50
CA SER A 314 -8.86 -15.75 17.57
C SER A 314 -7.42 -15.70 18.05
N ALA A 315 -7.16 -16.10 19.30
CA ALA A 315 -5.81 -16.03 19.90
C ALA A 315 -4.74 -16.81 19.12
N ASP A 316 -5.13 -17.85 18.38
CA ASP A 316 -4.26 -18.68 17.54
C ASP A 316 -4.10 -18.14 16.10
N GLY A 317 -4.75 -17.03 15.75
CA GLY A 317 -4.69 -16.42 14.42
C GLY A 317 -5.35 -17.25 13.30
N SER A 318 -6.05 -18.34 13.63
CA SER A 318 -6.59 -19.28 12.62
C SER A 318 -8.02 -18.96 12.18
N ARG A 319 -8.76 -18.20 12.99
CA ARG A 319 -10.20 -17.94 12.81
C ARG A 319 -10.54 -16.47 13.03
N VAL A 320 -11.60 -16.02 12.37
CA VAL A 320 -12.19 -14.69 12.54
C VAL A 320 -13.63 -14.86 13.01
N THR A 321 -13.97 -14.16 14.09
CA THR A 321 -15.35 -14.02 14.57
C THR A 321 -15.88 -12.68 14.09
N ILE A 322 -16.99 -12.65 13.36
CA ILE A 322 -17.55 -11.43 12.77
C ILE A 322 -18.96 -11.24 13.31
N GLN A 323 -19.20 -10.07 13.92
CA GLN A 323 -20.54 -9.54 14.10
C GLN A 323 -20.90 -8.78 12.83
N VAL A 324 -21.96 -9.22 12.16
CA VAL A 324 -22.39 -8.64 10.88
C VAL A 324 -23.86 -8.26 10.94
N GLU A 325 -24.14 -7.06 10.46
CA GLU A 325 -25.49 -6.60 10.13
C GLU A 325 -25.51 -6.18 8.66
N THR A 326 -26.38 -6.81 7.89
CA THR A 326 -26.61 -6.52 6.49
C THR A 326 -28.00 -5.95 6.31
N ILE A 327 -28.11 -4.83 5.61
CA ILE A 327 -29.37 -4.18 5.25
C ILE A 327 -29.36 -3.97 3.74
N ILE A 328 -30.39 -4.44 3.04
CA ILE A 328 -30.54 -4.32 1.58
C ILE A 328 -31.87 -3.65 1.31
N SER A 329 -31.82 -2.43 0.78
CA SER A 329 -32.99 -1.62 0.48
C SER A 329 -33.13 -1.38 -1.02
N GLU A 330 -34.32 -1.62 -1.57
CA GLU A 330 -34.67 -1.46 -2.98
C GLU A 330 -35.94 -0.62 -3.13
N THR A 331 -36.07 0.11 -4.23
CA THR A 331 -37.29 0.84 -4.59
C THR A 331 -38.16 0.00 -5.51
N GLU A 332 -39.46 -0.05 -5.21
CA GLU A 332 -40.45 -0.62 -6.13
C GLU A 332 -41.21 0.53 -6.81
N GLU A 333 -41.15 0.59 -8.15
CA GLU A 333 -41.98 1.52 -8.92
C GLU A 333 -43.44 1.06 -8.88
N ARG A 334 -44.32 1.98 -8.47
CA ARG A 334 -45.75 1.69 -8.39
C ARG A 334 -46.38 1.83 -9.79
N ILE A 335 -46.52 0.74 -10.52
CA ILE A 335 -47.30 0.72 -11.77
C ILE A 335 -48.79 0.77 -11.40
N GLY A 336 -49.48 1.87 -11.73
CA GLY A 336 -50.95 1.90 -11.76
C GLY A 336 -51.69 2.93 -10.91
N ALA A 337 -51.02 3.93 -10.31
CA ALA A 337 -51.75 5.05 -9.71
C ALA A 337 -51.62 6.31 -10.55
N ALA A 338 -52.54 6.44 -11.50
CA ALA A 338 -52.89 7.72 -12.07
C ALA A 338 -53.27 8.68 -10.93
N THR A 339 -52.49 9.75 -10.85
CA THR A 339 -52.87 11.10 -10.44
C THR A 339 -54.38 11.33 -10.33
N SER A 340 -54.95 11.15 -9.13
CA SER A 340 -56.23 11.77 -8.78
C SER A 340 -56.13 12.30 -7.35
N GLY A 341 -55.99 13.63 -7.24
CA GLY A 341 -56.04 14.40 -5.99
C GLY A 341 -54.74 14.41 -5.18
N ASN A 342 -54.03 15.54 -5.19
CA ASN A 342 -53.10 16.11 -4.18
C ASN A 342 -52.19 15.21 -3.30
N VAL A 343 -52.00 13.93 -3.60
CA VAL A 343 -51.09 13.04 -2.86
C VAL A 343 -49.76 12.97 -3.63
N GLU A 344 -48.71 13.59 -3.10
CA GLU A 344 -47.34 13.40 -3.59
C GLU A 344 -46.99 11.90 -3.51
N SER A 345 -46.65 11.29 -4.65
CA SER A 345 -46.36 9.85 -4.74
C SER A 345 -45.05 9.52 -4.03
N ALA A 346 -45.13 8.94 -2.83
CA ALA A 346 -43.97 8.42 -2.12
C ALA A 346 -43.55 7.04 -2.70
N PRO A 347 -42.23 6.78 -2.89
CA PRO A 347 -41.76 5.48 -3.34
C PRO A 347 -41.94 4.42 -2.25
N ILE A 348 -42.24 3.18 -2.65
CA ILE A 348 -42.21 2.03 -1.74
C ILE A 348 -40.75 1.57 -1.62
N ILE A 349 -40.26 1.45 -0.39
CA ILE A 349 -38.90 1.01 -0.09
C ILE A 349 -39.00 -0.37 0.57
N ASN A 350 -38.56 -1.39 -0.13
CA ASN A 350 -38.44 -2.74 0.39
C ASN A 350 -37.10 -2.88 1.11
N ASN A 351 -37.10 -3.25 2.38
CA ASN A 351 -35.89 -3.39 3.18
C ASN A 351 -35.73 -4.80 3.72
N ARG A 352 -34.56 -5.39 3.51
CA ARG A 352 -34.19 -6.74 3.98
C ARG A 352 -33.04 -6.60 4.96
N LYS A 353 -33.20 -7.14 6.17
CA LYS A 353 -32.19 -7.00 7.24
C LYS A 353 -31.83 -8.36 7.82
N VAL A 354 -30.53 -8.63 7.92
CA VAL A 354 -29.96 -9.81 8.61
C VAL A 354 -28.94 -9.35 9.62
N GLN A 355 -29.00 -9.92 10.83
CA GLN A 355 -27.96 -9.78 11.84
C GLN A 355 -27.46 -11.17 12.22
N SER A 356 -26.15 -11.36 12.22
CA SER A 356 -25.55 -12.63 12.60
C SER A 356 -24.22 -12.44 13.34
N PHE A 357 -23.81 -13.48 14.06
CA PHE A 357 -22.55 -13.53 14.79
C PHE A 357 -21.88 -14.86 14.49
N VAL A 358 -20.93 -14.84 13.55
CA VAL A 358 -20.36 -16.07 12.95
C VAL A 358 -18.88 -16.17 13.27
N ARG A 359 -18.37 -17.38 13.47
CA ARG A 359 -16.94 -17.66 13.58
C ARG A 359 -16.52 -18.61 12.47
N VAL A 360 -15.55 -18.20 11.68
CA VAL A 360 -15.12 -18.85 10.44
C VAL A 360 -13.60 -18.91 10.39
N ALA A 361 -13.04 -19.87 9.67
CA ALA A 361 -11.59 -19.95 9.45
C ALA A 361 -11.11 -18.79 8.55
N ASN A 362 -9.84 -18.40 8.69
CA ASN A 362 -9.23 -17.41 7.81
C ASN A 362 -9.32 -17.85 6.33
N ASN A 363 -9.61 -16.92 5.42
CA ASN A 363 -9.78 -17.15 3.97
C ASN A 363 -10.94 -18.08 3.59
N THR A 364 -11.88 -18.35 4.49
CA THR A 364 -13.04 -19.21 4.21
C THR A 364 -14.29 -18.34 4.01
N PRO A 365 -14.96 -18.41 2.84
CA PRO A 365 -16.23 -17.73 2.62
C PRO A 365 -17.34 -18.38 3.46
N PHE A 366 -18.29 -17.58 3.93
CA PHE A 366 -19.51 -18.05 4.58
C PHE A 366 -20.72 -17.23 4.14
N ILE A 367 -21.91 -17.82 4.18
CA ILE A 367 -23.15 -17.20 3.74
C ILE A 367 -23.93 -16.65 4.94
N ILE A 368 -24.35 -15.39 4.84
CA ILE A 368 -25.16 -14.68 5.84
C ILE A 368 -26.60 -14.58 5.31
N GLY A 369 -27.29 -15.71 5.38
CA GLY A 369 -28.73 -15.83 5.08
C GLY A 369 -29.09 -15.79 3.58
N GLY A 370 -30.13 -16.55 3.24
CA GLY A 370 -30.89 -16.44 1.99
C GLY A 370 -32.18 -15.67 2.26
N LEU A 371 -32.27 -14.45 1.75
CA LEU A 371 -33.44 -13.58 1.93
C LEU A 371 -34.46 -13.88 0.83
N ILE A 372 -35.34 -14.85 1.08
CA ILE A 372 -36.33 -15.33 0.10
C ILE A 372 -37.56 -14.39 0.08
N ASN A 373 -37.90 -13.89 -1.10
CA ASN A 373 -39.17 -13.19 -1.35
C ASN A 373 -39.98 -13.97 -2.40
N LYS A 374 -41.20 -14.40 -2.05
CA LYS A 374 -42.14 -15.07 -2.98
C LYS A 374 -43.35 -14.17 -3.20
N LYS A 375 -43.53 -13.68 -4.42
CA LYS A 375 -44.71 -12.92 -4.87
C LYS A 375 -45.52 -13.78 -5.83
N THR A 376 -46.71 -14.22 -5.41
CA THR A 376 -47.67 -14.89 -6.29
C THR A 376 -48.71 -13.87 -6.72
N THR A 377 -48.83 -13.65 -8.03
CA THR A 377 -49.85 -12.80 -8.65
C THR A 377 -50.84 -13.71 -9.36
N GLU A 378 -52.08 -13.70 -8.90
CA GLU A 378 -53.16 -14.47 -9.50
C GLU A 378 -54.09 -13.50 -10.24
N ASN A 379 -54.22 -13.69 -11.55
CA ASN A 379 -55.12 -12.92 -12.39
C ASN A 379 -56.22 -13.84 -12.91
N GLU A 380 -57.44 -13.62 -12.44
CA GLU A 380 -58.64 -14.33 -12.92
C GLU A 380 -59.52 -13.38 -13.74
N GLY A 381 -59.95 -13.86 -14.89
CA GLY A 381 -60.91 -13.18 -15.76
C GLY A 381 -61.83 -14.19 -16.45
N GLY A 382 -62.93 -13.73 -17.03
CA GLY A 382 -63.83 -14.62 -17.75
C GLY A 382 -65.13 -13.93 -18.13
N VAL A 383 -65.92 -14.59 -18.99
CA VAL A 383 -67.24 -14.08 -19.37
C VAL A 383 -68.20 -14.27 -18.19
N PRO A 384 -68.83 -13.20 -17.66
CA PRO A 384 -69.80 -13.31 -16.56
C PRO A 384 -70.91 -14.32 -16.89
N ILE A 385 -71.39 -15.09 -15.90
CA ILE A 385 -72.40 -16.17 -16.02
C ILE A 385 -71.86 -17.45 -16.68
N LEU A 386 -71.17 -17.34 -17.81
CA LEU A 386 -70.67 -18.52 -18.54
C LEU A 386 -69.45 -19.17 -17.87
N LYS A 387 -68.64 -18.40 -17.14
CA LYS A 387 -67.47 -18.91 -16.40
C LYS A 387 -67.86 -19.82 -15.21
N ASP A 388 -69.09 -19.69 -14.69
CA ASP A 388 -69.56 -20.38 -13.48
C ASP A 388 -70.40 -21.65 -13.80
N LEU A 389 -70.56 -22.03 -15.08
CA LEU A 389 -71.29 -23.23 -15.49
C LEU A 389 -70.52 -24.51 -15.14
N PRO A 390 -71.17 -25.53 -14.52
CA PRO A 390 -70.55 -26.83 -14.31
C PRO A 390 -70.23 -27.48 -15.67
N PHE A 391 -69.11 -28.20 -15.74
CA PHE A 391 -68.55 -28.87 -16.93
C PHE A 391 -68.00 -27.97 -18.06
N PHE A 392 -68.59 -26.80 -18.34
CA PHE A 392 -68.18 -25.94 -19.47
C PHE A 392 -67.52 -24.60 -19.08
N GLY A 393 -67.58 -24.20 -17.80
CA GLY A 393 -67.11 -22.88 -17.35
C GLY A 393 -65.61 -22.60 -17.58
N LYS A 394 -64.76 -23.64 -17.59
CA LYS A 394 -63.31 -23.51 -17.84
C LYS A 394 -62.95 -23.08 -19.26
N LEU A 395 -63.84 -23.25 -20.24
CA LEU A 395 -63.64 -22.78 -21.62
C LEU A 395 -63.90 -21.27 -21.76
N PHE A 396 -64.57 -20.65 -20.78
CA PHE A 396 -64.95 -19.24 -20.76
C PHE A 396 -64.29 -18.45 -19.63
N ALA A 397 -63.33 -19.08 -18.93
CA ALA A 397 -62.49 -18.49 -17.89
C ALA A 397 -61.03 -18.42 -18.37
N ILE A 398 -60.32 -17.36 -17.98
CA ILE A 398 -58.88 -17.22 -18.12
C ILE A 398 -58.30 -17.07 -16.71
N SER A 399 -57.38 -17.95 -16.35
CA SER A 399 -56.62 -17.87 -15.10
C SER A 399 -55.14 -17.85 -15.47
N SER A 400 -54.42 -16.88 -14.92
CA SER A 400 -52.98 -16.75 -15.05
C SER A 400 -52.39 -16.58 -13.66
N GLU A 401 -51.61 -17.57 -13.23
CA GLU A 401 -50.82 -17.52 -12.00
C GLU A 401 -49.37 -17.21 -12.38
N GLN A 402 -48.83 -16.12 -11.84
CA GLN A 402 -47.42 -15.76 -11.96
C GLN A 402 -46.78 -15.75 -10.57
N THR A 403 -45.95 -16.76 -10.28
CA THR A 403 -45.13 -16.79 -9.06
C THR A 403 -43.73 -16.29 -9.38
N VAL A 404 -43.30 -15.20 -8.74
CA VAL A 404 -41.94 -14.66 -8.81
C VAL A 404 -41.26 -14.91 -7.47
N LYS A 405 -40.17 -15.66 -7.47
CA LYS A 405 -39.33 -15.91 -6.30
C LYS A 405 -37.95 -15.31 -6.52
N LYS A 406 -37.58 -14.34 -5.68
CA LYS A 406 -36.25 -13.71 -5.68
C LYS A 406 -35.55 -14.06 -4.37
N GLU A 407 -34.33 -14.56 -4.46
CA GLU A 407 -33.50 -14.85 -3.30
C GLU A 407 -32.22 -14.02 -3.33
N VAL A 408 -31.93 -13.30 -2.25
CA VAL A 408 -30.69 -12.55 -2.11
C VAL A 408 -29.76 -13.27 -1.15
N ILE A 409 -28.56 -13.60 -1.63
CA ILE A 409 -27.50 -14.28 -0.88
C ILE A 409 -26.35 -13.30 -0.62
N VAL A 410 -25.89 -13.23 0.62
CA VAL A 410 -24.73 -12.42 1.02
C VAL A 410 -23.61 -13.35 1.47
N VAL A 411 -22.53 -13.42 0.70
CA VAL A 411 -21.32 -14.18 1.02
C VAL A 411 -20.29 -13.22 1.62
N ILE A 412 -19.66 -13.59 2.73
CA ILE A 412 -18.56 -12.83 3.34
C ILE A 412 -17.31 -13.70 3.46
N THR A 413 -16.15 -13.14 3.11
CA THR A 413 -14.84 -13.80 3.19
C THR A 413 -13.86 -12.91 3.96
N PRO A 414 -13.46 -13.30 5.19
CA PRO A 414 -12.43 -12.59 5.94
C PRO A 414 -11.03 -13.08 5.59
N HIS A 415 -10.07 -12.14 5.56
CA HIS A 415 -8.66 -12.39 5.34
C HIS A 415 -7.84 -11.65 6.41
N ILE A 416 -7.11 -12.37 7.25
CA ILE A 416 -6.21 -11.81 8.27
C ILE A 416 -4.89 -11.39 7.61
N ILE A 417 -4.46 -10.16 7.87
CA ILE A 417 -3.15 -9.61 7.48
C ILE A 417 -2.28 -9.51 8.73
N THR A 418 -1.11 -10.17 8.71
CA THR A 418 -0.11 -10.11 9.79
C THR A 418 1.02 -9.14 9.44
N ASP A 419 1.49 -8.39 10.43
CA ASP A 419 2.51 -7.33 10.30
C ASP A 419 3.94 -7.84 10.02
N SER A 420 4.15 -9.14 9.87
CA SER A 420 5.44 -9.71 9.47
C SER A 420 5.69 -9.46 7.97
N GLU A 421 6.29 -8.30 7.69
CA GLU A 421 6.85 -7.80 6.42
C GLU A 421 5.84 -7.50 5.29
N ASP A 422 5.82 -6.26 4.78
CA ASP A 422 5.50 -5.83 3.39
C ASP A 422 4.45 -6.62 2.57
N ASN A 423 3.35 -7.06 3.21
CA ASN A 423 2.39 -7.99 2.59
C ASN A 423 1.09 -7.38 2.09
N PHE A 424 1.02 -6.05 1.96
CA PHE A 424 -0.06 -5.46 1.16
C PHE A 424 -0.04 -5.97 -0.28
N SER A 425 1.11 -6.46 -0.77
CA SER A 425 1.27 -7.03 -2.12
C SER A 425 0.90 -8.51 -2.26
N ARG A 426 0.67 -9.28 -1.19
CA ARG A 426 0.46 -10.75 -1.32
C ARG A 426 -1.00 -11.18 -1.47
N VAL A 427 -1.95 -10.33 -1.08
CA VAL A 427 -3.39 -10.64 -1.14
C VAL A 427 -4.01 -10.29 -2.49
N VAL A 428 -3.37 -9.37 -3.22
CA VAL A 428 -3.71 -9.07 -4.60
C VAL A 428 -2.71 -9.82 -5.47
N PRO A 429 -3.14 -10.70 -6.39
CA PRO A 429 -2.22 -11.29 -7.34
C PRO A 429 -1.42 -10.17 -8.01
N GLN A 430 -0.09 -10.23 -7.92
CA GLN A 430 0.83 -9.19 -8.41
C GLN A 430 0.68 -8.95 -9.93
N ASP A 431 0.02 -9.87 -10.62
CA ASP A 431 -0.27 -9.82 -12.04
C ASP A 431 -1.75 -9.45 -12.34
N SER A 432 -2.55 -9.07 -11.34
CA SER A 432 -3.97 -8.70 -11.53
C SER A 432 -4.16 -7.21 -11.86
N GLU A 433 -5.18 -6.87 -12.64
CA GLU A 433 -5.52 -5.47 -12.95
C GLU A 433 -5.82 -4.63 -11.70
N LEU A 434 -6.30 -5.27 -10.62
CA LEU A 434 -6.52 -4.63 -9.33
C LEU A 434 -5.20 -4.18 -8.67
N PHE A 435 -4.10 -4.89 -8.90
CA PHE A 435 -2.76 -4.48 -8.43
C PHE A 435 -2.35 -3.12 -9.00
N ASN A 436 -2.78 -2.84 -10.24
CA ASN A 436 -2.55 -1.57 -10.94
C ASN A 436 -3.57 -0.49 -10.57
N ALA A 437 -4.78 -0.87 -10.15
CA ALA A 437 -5.87 0.06 -9.81
C ALA A 437 -5.62 0.90 -8.54
N PHE A 438 -4.72 0.45 -7.66
CA PHE A 438 -4.29 1.22 -6.49
C PHE A 438 -3.25 2.32 -6.82
N GLY A 439 -3.01 2.59 -8.11
CA GLY A 439 -2.00 3.51 -8.62
C GLY A 439 -2.16 4.99 -8.21
N ASN A 440 -1.00 5.65 -8.14
CA ASN A 440 -0.76 6.99 -7.62
C ASN A 440 -1.25 8.11 -8.56
N ARG A 441 -2.30 8.84 -8.14
CA ARG A 441 -2.70 10.11 -8.78
C ARG A 441 -1.57 11.17 -8.78
N SER A 442 -0.53 10.98 -7.97
CA SER A 442 0.60 11.91 -7.81
C SER A 442 1.78 11.63 -8.74
N PHE A 443 1.91 10.42 -9.31
CA PHE A 443 3.04 10.03 -10.16
C PHE A 443 2.55 9.23 -11.38
N PRO A 444 2.10 9.91 -12.45
CA PRO A 444 1.43 9.25 -13.58
C PRO A 444 2.34 8.30 -14.40
N ASN A 445 3.67 8.35 -14.20
CA ASN A 445 4.64 7.55 -14.94
C ASN A 445 5.40 6.56 -14.03
N SER A 446 4.81 6.11 -12.92
CA SER A 446 5.38 5.05 -12.10
C SER A 446 5.00 3.66 -12.63
N TYR A 447 5.97 2.74 -12.68
CA TYR A 447 5.74 1.34 -13.00
C TYR A 447 6.08 0.48 -11.78
N ARG A 448 5.20 -0.46 -11.44
CA ARG A 448 5.40 -1.38 -10.33
C ARG A 448 5.89 -2.73 -10.85
N ILE A 449 7.02 -3.21 -10.33
CA ILE A 449 7.62 -4.49 -10.74
C ILE A 449 6.64 -5.63 -10.47
N GLN A 450 6.41 -6.46 -11.48
CA GLN A 450 5.52 -7.63 -11.41
C GLN A 450 6.29 -8.92 -11.18
N HIS A 451 5.59 -10.02 -10.91
CA HIS A 451 6.25 -11.31 -10.71
C HIS A 451 6.94 -11.79 -11.99
N SER A 452 6.31 -11.57 -13.14
CA SER A 452 6.86 -11.91 -14.46
C SER A 452 8.14 -11.14 -14.85
N ASP A 453 8.49 -10.08 -14.10
CA ASP A 453 9.62 -9.20 -14.40
C ASP A 453 10.92 -9.65 -13.71
N VAL A 454 10.81 -10.54 -12.73
CA VAL A 454 11.93 -10.96 -11.89
C VAL A 454 12.34 -12.39 -12.25
N PHE A 455 13.63 -12.60 -12.45
CA PHE A 455 14.17 -13.93 -12.72
C PHE A 455 14.40 -14.72 -11.43
N ASP A 456 14.14 -16.03 -11.47
CA ASP A 456 14.58 -16.93 -10.41
C ASP A 456 16.09 -17.17 -10.51
N LEU A 457 16.82 -16.52 -9.60
CA LEU A 457 18.28 -16.56 -9.51
C LEU A 457 18.74 -17.16 -8.17
N SER A 458 17.87 -17.94 -7.52
CA SER A 458 18.16 -18.67 -6.28
C SER A 458 19.41 -19.54 -6.39
N PHE A 459 19.64 -20.16 -7.55
CA PHE A 459 20.81 -21.00 -7.81
C PHE A 459 22.16 -20.29 -7.57
N ILE A 460 22.22 -18.95 -7.67
CA ILE A 460 23.46 -18.20 -7.42
C ILE A 460 23.79 -18.22 -5.93
N TYR A 461 22.77 -18.04 -5.08
CA TYR A 461 22.92 -18.15 -3.62
C TYR A 461 23.17 -19.59 -3.19
N GLU A 462 22.62 -20.58 -3.89
CA GLU A 462 22.82 -22.00 -3.59
C GLU A 462 24.16 -22.56 -4.11
N SER A 463 24.90 -21.78 -4.89
CA SER A 463 26.19 -22.20 -5.44
C SER A 463 27.18 -22.59 -4.32
N PRO A 464 27.73 -23.82 -4.34
CA PRO A 464 28.71 -24.26 -3.35
C PRO A 464 29.93 -23.33 -3.29
N VAL A 465 30.35 -22.81 -4.45
CA VAL A 465 31.49 -21.89 -4.56
C VAL A 465 31.21 -20.58 -3.82
N PHE A 466 30.00 -20.05 -3.95
CA PHE A 466 29.62 -18.81 -3.27
C PHE A 466 29.50 -19.02 -1.75
N GLN A 467 28.96 -20.16 -1.32
CA GLN A 467 28.89 -20.52 0.11
C GLN A 467 30.28 -20.71 0.73
N ASP A 468 31.22 -21.33 0.00
CA ASP A 468 32.61 -21.46 0.43
C ASP A 468 33.29 -20.09 0.58
N ILE A 469 33.10 -19.18 -0.39
CA ILE A 469 33.60 -17.80 -0.34
C ILE A 469 33.02 -17.06 0.87
N LYS A 470 31.70 -17.16 1.10
CA LYS A 470 31.04 -16.51 2.24
C LYS A 470 31.59 -17.02 3.57
N THR A 471 31.80 -18.33 3.68
CA THR A 471 32.37 -18.95 4.88
C THR A 471 33.79 -18.46 5.14
N GLU A 472 34.64 -18.41 4.11
CA GLU A 472 36.02 -17.93 4.23
C GLU A 472 36.09 -16.43 4.57
N VAL A 473 35.22 -15.62 3.96
CA VAL A 473 35.09 -14.18 4.25
C VAL A 473 34.72 -13.96 5.72
N ASN A 474 33.74 -14.69 6.24
CA ASN A 474 33.32 -14.57 7.63
C ASN A 474 34.44 -14.98 8.60
N GLN A 475 35.11 -16.10 8.35
CA GLN A 475 36.24 -16.56 9.18
C GLN A 475 37.39 -15.55 9.23
N ARG A 476 37.63 -14.82 8.14
CA ARG A 476 38.67 -13.79 8.09
C ARG A 476 38.24 -12.49 8.74
N ALA A 477 36.99 -12.08 8.52
CA ALA A 477 36.42 -10.91 9.15
C ALA A 477 36.39 -11.03 10.69
N GLU A 478 36.23 -12.25 11.22
CA GLU A 478 36.37 -12.53 12.65
C GLU A 478 37.81 -12.32 13.17
N LYS A 479 38.82 -12.64 12.35
CA LYS A 479 40.25 -12.48 12.71
C LYS A 479 40.74 -11.05 12.53
N ASP A 480 40.29 -10.38 11.48
CA ASP A 480 40.62 -9.00 11.15
C ASP A 480 39.34 -8.20 10.88
N LYS A 481 38.91 -7.46 11.90
CA LYS A 481 37.71 -6.63 11.84
C LYS A 481 37.81 -5.49 10.82
N THR A 482 39.01 -5.12 10.36
CA THR A 482 39.15 -4.09 9.32
C THR A 482 38.58 -4.55 7.98
N LEU A 483 38.57 -5.86 7.73
CA LEU A 483 37.97 -6.46 6.53
C LEU A 483 36.45 -6.30 6.49
N MET A 484 35.76 -6.13 7.63
CA MET A 484 34.31 -5.89 7.64
C MET A 484 33.90 -4.57 6.97
N VAL A 485 34.85 -3.65 6.78
CA VAL A 485 34.58 -2.32 6.22
C VAL A 485 35.15 -2.17 4.80
N GLN A 486 36.06 -3.04 4.39
CA GLN A 486 36.75 -2.97 3.09
C GLN A 486 36.03 -3.80 2.02
N GLU A 487 35.91 -3.25 0.82
CA GLU A 487 35.49 -4.02 -0.36
C GLU A 487 36.61 -4.97 -0.81
N PRO A 488 36.29 -6.20 -1.27
CA PRO A 488 34.95 -6.76 -1.52
C PRO A 488 34.31 -7.49 -0.31
N TYR A 489 35.01 -7.56 0.83
CA TYR A 489 34.59 -8.34 2.01
C TYR A 489 33.27 -7.82 2.61
N LYS A 490 33.14 -6.50 2.77
CA LYS A 490 31.92 -5.86 3.27
C LYS A 490 30.68 -6.31 2.48
N SER A 491 30.70 -6.15 1.15
CA SER A 491 29.57 -6.54 0.28
C SER A 491 29.21 -8.03 0.41
N LEU A 492 30.22 -8.90 0.49
CA LEU A 492 30.00 -10.35 0.64
C LEU A 492 29.40 -10.73 2.00
N ILE A 493 29.78 -10.04 3.09
CA ILE A 493 29.21 -10.22 4.43
C ILE A 493 27.75 -9.77 4.46
N ASP A 494 27.45 -8.63 3.82
CA ASP A 494 26.10 -8.07 3.69
C ASP A 494 25.20 -8.93 2.77
N GLY A 495 25.71 -10.01 2.20
CA GLY A 495 24.96 -10.95 1.35
C GLY A 495 24.82 -10.48 -0.11
N LYS A 496 25.53 -9.41 -0.50
CA LYS A 496 25.56 -8.91 -1.88
C LYS A 496 26.45 -9.79 -2.74
N ILE A 497 26.01 -10.07 -3.95
CA ILE A 497 26.78 -10.87 -4.92
C ILE A 497 27.53 -9.92 -5.84
N PRO A 498 28.87 -10.00 -5.93
CA PRO A 498 29.63 -9.16 -6.84
C PRO A 498 29.15 -9.33 -8.29
N GLY A 499 28.68 -8.23 -8.90
CA GLY A 499 28.18 -8.23 -10.28
C GLY A 499 26.66 -8.37 -10.40
N GLU A 500 25.91 -8.57 -9.31
CA GLU A 500 24.46 -8.79 -9.35
C GLU A 500 23.67 -7.64 -10.00
N GLN A 501 24.20 -6.42 -9.94
CA GLN A 501 23.63 -5.25 -10.62
C GLN A 501 23.49 -5.43 -12.13
N ILE A 502 24.30 -6.30 -12.75
CA ILE A 502 24.21 -6.64 -14.19
C ILE A 502 22.92 -7.41 -14.48
N LEU A 503 22.56 -8.34 -13.58
CA LEU A 503 21.34 -9.13 -13.68
C LEU A 503 20.11 -8.25 -13.44
N VAL A 504 20.19 -7.33 -12.47
CA VAL A 504 19.13 -6.34 -12.24
C VAL A 504 18.93 -5.42 -13.44
N ARG A 505 20.01 -4.91 -14.07
CA ARG A 505 19.91 -4.14 -15.32
C ARG A 505 19.29 -4.95 -16.46
N ARG A 506 19.57 -6.25 -16.52
CA ARG A 506 18.94 -7.15 -17.50
C ARG A 506 17.44 -7.31 -17.27
N MET A 507 16.98 -7.39 -16.02
CA MET A 507 15.54 -7.40 -15.72
C MET A 507 14.90 -6.05 -16.05
N LEU A 508 15.56 -4.95 -15.67
CA LEU A 508 15.07 -3.59 -15.93
C LEU A 508 14.92 -3.28 -17.42
N ILE A 509 15.87 -3.72 -18.26
CA ILE A 509 15.76 -3.48 -19.70
C ILE A 509 14.66 -4.33 -20.36
N ASP A 510 14.36 -5.53 -19.85
CA ASP A 510 13.26 -6.35 -20.37
C ASP A 510 11.90 -5.71 -20.06
N ILE A 511 11.77 -5.04 -18.90
CA ILE A 511 10.60 -4.19 -18.58
C ILE A 511 10.49 -3.04 -19.58
N ILE A 512 11.58 -2.30 -19.82
CA ILE A 512 11.62 -1.16 -20.75
C ILE A 512 11.27 -1.59 -22.18
N GLU A 513 11.81 -2.72 -22.64
CA GLU A 513 11.52 -3.30 -23.95
C GLU A 513 10.04 -3.65 -24.10
N ARG A 514 9.45 -4.28 -23.08
CA ARG A 514 8.02 -4.65 -23.07
C ARG A 514 7.10 -3.44 -23.07
N LEU A 515 7.48 -2.38 -22.35
CA LEU A 515 6.74 -1.11 -22.33
C LEU A 515 6.93 -0.29 -23.63
N GLY A 516 7.92 -0.64 -24.45
CA GLY A 516 8.11 -0.05 -25.78
C GLY A 516 8.69 1.37 -25.78
N TYR A 517 9.43 1.73 -24.74
CA TYR A 517 9.95 3.10 -24.56
C TYR A 517 10.96 3.54 -25.64
N HIS A 518 11.65 2.62 -26.33
CA HIS A 518 12.51 2.97 -27.48
C HIS A 518 11.79 3.79 -28.56
N LYS A 519 10.45 3.69 -28.67
CA LYS A 519 9.66 4.46 -29.65
C LYS A 519 9.59 5.95 -29.32
N HIS A 520 9.90 6.33 -28.08
CA HIS A 520 9.87 7.71 -27.60
C HIS A 520 11.25 8.36 -27.63
N ILE A 521 12.25 7.72 -28.26
CA ILE A 521 13.56 8.30 -28.51
C ILE A 521 13.61 8.79 -29.95
N GLU A 522 13.83 10.09 -30.14
CA GLU A 522 14.05 10.69 -31.45
C GLU A 522 15.51 10.42 -31.91
N PRO A 523 15.74 9.65 -32.99
CA PRO A 523 17.10 9.28 -33.44
C PRO A 523 18.02 10.48 -33.69
N ALA A 524 17.47 11.60 -34.17
CA ALA A 524 18.23 12.82 -34.43
C ALA A 524 18.77 13.50 -33.15
N LYS A 525 18.16 13.22 -31.99
CA LYS A 525 18.56 13.75 -30.67
C LYS A 525 19.49 12.83 -29.90
N VAL A 526 19.82 11.66 -30.45
CA VAL A 526 20.84 10.78 -29.90
C VAL A 526 22.20 11.25 -30.41
N ILE A 527 23.06 11.70 -29.49
CA ILE A 527 24.34 12.32 -29.80
C ILE A 527 25.49 11.63 -29.09
N TYR A 528 26.68 11.70 -29.69
CA TYR A 528 27.92 11.26 -29.07
C TYR A 528 29.07 12.19 -29.45
N PHE A 529 30.15 12.15 -28.68
CA PHE A 529 31.30 13.04 -28.85
C PHE A 529 32.45 12.33 -29.54
N LEU A 530 33.05 12.99 -30.53
CA LEU A 530 34.26 12.52 -31.22
C LEU A 530 35.42 13.47 -30.92
N ASP A 531 36.62 12.94 -30.72
CA ASP A 531 37.82 13.78 -30.62
C ASP A 531 38.02 14.61 -31.90
N SER A 532 38.40 15.87 -31.74
CA SER A 532 38.68 16.79 -32.84
C SER A 532 39.74 17.79 -32.45
N ASP A 533 40.92 17.69 -33.06
CA ASP A 533 42.01 18.66 -32.86
C ASP A 533 41.71 20.04 -33.50
N SER A 534 40.70 20.09 -34.38
CA SER A 534 40.31 21.30 -35.12
C SER A 534 39.27 22.16 -34.43
N ASP A 535 38.52 21.60 -33.47
CA ASP A 535 37.50 22.32 -32.73
C ASP A 535 38.15 23.00 -31.50
N PRO A 536 37.90 24.29 -31.21
CA PRO A 536 38.39 24.94 -29.99
C PRO A 536 37.97 24.23 -28.70
N ALA A 537 36.83 23.54 -28.74
CA ALA A 537 36.43 22.66 -27.65
C ALA A 537 37.40 21.46 -27.56
N GLY A 538 37.86 20.88 -28.67
CA GLY A 538 38.68 19.66 -28.69
C GLY A 538 37.86 18.39 -28.93
N PHE A 539 36.55 18.52 -29.15
CA PHE A 539 35.65 17.46 -29.60
C PHE A 539 34.60 18.04 -30.54
N ARG A 540 33.98 17.18 -31.33
CA ARG A 540 32.78 17.50 -32.13
C ARG A 540 31.60 16.66 -31.68
N VAL A 541 30.40 17.23 -31.72
CA VAL A 541 29.15 16.52 -31.45
C VAL A 541 28.66 15.89 -32.76
N SER A 542 28.44 14.57 -32.78
CA SER A 542 27.87 13.87 -33.93
C SER A 542 26.49 13.30 -33.58
N PRO A 543 25.43 13.60 -34.37
CA PRO A 543 24.16 12.88 -34.28
C PRO A 543 24.34 11.43 -34.74
N LEU A 544 23.96 10.48 -33.90
CA LEU A 544 24.12 9.04 -34.16
C LEU A 544 23.40 8.60 -35.44
N ALA A 545 22.20 9.15 -35.69
CA ALA A 545 21.40 8.82 -36.87
C ALA A 545 22.16 9.02 -38.19
N ASN A 546 23.00 10.06 -38.29
CA ASN A 546 23.77 10.32 -39.50
C ASN A 546 24.78 9.21 -39.79
N ASP A 547 25.48 8.73 -38.76
CA ASP A 547 26.50 7.68 -38.91
C ASP A 547 25.89 6.30 -39.15
N ILE A 548 24.66 6.08 -38.68
CA ILE A 548 23.87 4.88 -38.99
C ILE A 548 23.38 4.91 -40.45
N LEU A 549 22.83 6.04 -40.91
CA LEU A 549 22.34 6.20 -42.29
C LEU A 549 23.45 6.08 -43.33
N ASN A 550 24.64 6.63 -43.03
CA ASN A 550 25.79 6.61 -43.93
C ASN A 550 26.63 5.31 -43.84
N LYS A 551 26.20 4.35 -43.03
CA LYS A 551 26.92 3.09 -42.80
C LYS A 551 27.02 2.25 -44.09
N PRO A 552 28.23 1.80 -44.48
CA PRO A 552 28.38 0.93 -45.64
C PRO A 552 27.61 -0.40 -45.49
N LYS A 553 27.02 -0.89 -46.58
CA LYS A 553 26.28 -2.17 -46.58
C LYS A 553 27.19 -3.31 -46.12
N GLY A 554 26.71 -4.12 -45.18
CA GLY A 554 27.46 -5.25 -44.61
C GLY A 554 28.51 -4.88 -43.54
N GLN A 555 28.60 -3.61 -43.15
CA GLN A 555 29.41 -3.15 -42.03
C GLN A 555 28.54 -2.76 -40.83
N ALA A 556 29.14 -2.75 -39.64
CA ALA A 556 28.56 -2.31 -38.38
C ALA A 556 29.28 -1.05 -37.90
N LEU A 557 28.52 -0.12 -37.29
CA LEU A 557 29.09 1.05 -36.61
C LEU A 557 29.62 0.60 -35.25
N GLN A 558 30.92 0.79 -35.02
CA GLN A 558 31.61 0.55 -33.77
C GLN A 558 31.84 1.88 -33.07
N LEU A 559 31.36 2.03 -31.84
CA LEU A 559 31.69 3.16 -30.96
C LEU A 559 32.39 2.63 -29.72
N SER A 560 33.70 2.89 -29.61
CA SER A 560 34.52 2.42 -28.48
C SER A 560 34.85 3.55 -27.52
N TYR A 561 34.62 3.32 -26.23
CA TYR A 561 34.86 4.27 -25.15
C TYR A 561 35.93 3.71 -24.20
N SER A 562 36.94 4.52 -23.93
CA SER A 562 38.02 4.20 -23.01
C SER A 562 38.35 5.42 -22.16
N ILE A 563 38.92 5.24 -20.98
CA ILE A 563 39.38 6.35 -20.14
C ILE A 563 40.77 6.78 -20.67
N LYS A 564 40.78 7.50 -21.79
CA LYS A 564 42.01 8.09 -22.35
C LYS A 564 42.18 9.51 -21.81
N GLY A 565 43.36 9.77 -21.25
CA GLY A 565 43.72 11.06 -20.66
C GLY A 565 43.54 11.09 -19.14
N LYS A 566 44.60 11.46 -18.41
CA LYS A 566 44.48 11.81 -16.99
C LYS A 566 44.06 13.27 -16.91
N ALA A 567 43.09 13.58 -16.06
CA ALA A 567 42.80 14.96 -15.71
C ALA A 567 44.09 15.64 -15.23
N THR A 568 44.48 16.73 -15.88
CA THR A 568 45.62 17.55 -15.47
C THR A 568 45.10 18.87 -14.92
N VAL A 569 45.92 19.61 -14.17
CA VAL A 569 45.52 20.92 -13.65
C VAL A 569 45.12 21.88 -14.78
N GLN A 570 45.73 21.75 -15.98
CA GLN A 570 45.36 22.54 -17.16
C GLN A 570 44.19 21.98 -17.97
N LYS A 571 43.88 20.67 -17.86
CA LYS A 571 42.70 20.02 -18.45
C LYS A 571 42.01 19.16 -17.36
N PRO A 572 41.25 19.79 -16.43
CA PRO A 572 40.71 19.10 -15.26
C PRO A 572 39.58 18.13 -15.59
N PHE A 573 38.98 18.24 -16.77
CA PHE A 573 37.89 17.38 -17.23
C PHE A 573 38.37 16.45 -18.34
N VAL A 574 38.32 15.13 -18.10
CA VAL A 574 38.47 14.10 -19.12
C VAL A 574 37.11 13.88 -19.74
N ARG A 575 36.99 14.02 -21.05
CA ARG A 575 35.70 13.96 -21.75
C ARG A 575 35.48 12.56 -22.29
N PRO A 576 34.26 12.02 -22.24
CA PRO A 576 33.96 10.70 -22.78
C PRO A 576 33.78 10.80 -24.31
N THR A 577 34.89 10.89 -25.04
CA THR A 577 34.90 10.79 -26.51
C THR A 577 34.89 9.32 -26.95
N ALA A 578 34.22 9.07 -28.07
CA ALA A 578 34.14 7.78 -28.71
C ALA A 578 35.18 7.68 -29.84
N GLU A 579 35.73 6.50 -30.04
CA GLU A 579 36.38 6.12 -31.28
C GLU A 579 35.33 5.45 -32.19
N ALA A 580 34.92 6.15 -33.25
CA ALA A 580 33.94 5.64 -34.21
C ALA A 580 34.62 5.03 -35.43
N ASN A 581 34.27 3.78 -35.75
CA ASN A 581 34.78 3.05 -36.92
C ASN A 581 33.65 2.23 -37.58
N TYR A 582 33.81 1.91 -38.86
CA TYR A 582 32.96 0.91 -39.52
C TYR A 582 33.72 -0.40 -39.69
N ILE A 583 33.19 -1.49 -39.13
CA ILE A 583 33.84 -2.80 -39.16
C ILE A 583 32.95 -3.88 -39.79
N LYS A 584 33.56 -4.90 -40.38
CA LYS A 584 32.84 -6.09 -40.83
C LYS A 584 32.68 -7.05 -39.66
N VAL A 585 31.44 -7.44 -39.36
CA VAL A 585 31.15 -8.44 -38.31
C VAL A 585 31.42 -9.83 -38.86
N ALA A 586 32.59 -10.39 -38.56
CA ALA A 586 32.96 -11.74 -38.96
C ALA A 586 32.56 -12.76 -37.88
N GLY A 587 31.53 -13.57 -38.15
CA GLY A 587 31.06 -14.62 -37.24
C GLY A 587 29.89 -14.21 -36.34
N LEU A 588 29.77 -14.84 -35.16
CA LEU A 588 28.65 -14.62 -34.24
C LEU A 588 28.76 -13.22 -33.60
N TYR A 589 27.72 -12.40 -33.75
CA TYR A 589 27.66 -11.02 -33.23
C TYR A 589 28.09 -10.91 -31.75
N LYS A 590 27.59 -11.80 -30.88
CA LYS A 590 27.95 -11.80 -29.45
C LYS A 590 29.45 -12.02 -29.21
N LYS A 591 30.08 -12.88 -30.01
CA LYS A 591 31.53 -13.15 -29.91
C LYS A 591 32.33 -11.91 -30.28
N VAL A 592 31.99 -11.27 -31.41
CA VAL A 592 32.63 -10.02 -31.85
C VAL A 592 32.45 -8.92 -30.81
N LEU A 593 31.24 -8.77 -30.26
CA LEU A 593 30.96 -7.79 -29.22
C LEU A 593 31.80 -8.06 -27.96
N LYS A 594 31.92 -9.32 -27.52
CA LYS A 594 32.77 -9.72 -26.39
C LYS A 594 34.24 -9.44 -26.65
N ASP A 595 34.75 -9.74 -27.86
CA ASP A 595 36.15 -9.51 -28.22
C ASP A 595 36.52 -8.01 -28.24
N LEU A 596 35.56 -7.13 -28.56
CA LEU A 596 35.69 -5.67 -28.55
C LEU A 596 35.52 -5.04 -27.15
N ASN A 597 34.94 -5.77 -26.20
CA ASN A 597 34.70 -5.32 -24.83
C ASN A 597 35.66 -6.05 -23.87
N LYS A 598 36.93 -5.62 -23.87
CA LYS A 598 37.96 -6.21 -23.02
C LYS A 598 37.97 -5.54 -21.64
N ARG A 599 37.89 -6.37 -20.59
CA ARG A 599 38.14 -5.94 -19.21
C ARG A 599 39.63 -5.98 -18.90
N GLY A 600 40.17 -4.88 -18.40
CA GLY A 600 41.56 -4.80 -17.98
C GLY A 600 41.75 -5.24 -16.53
N SER A 601 42.99 -5.17 -16.02
CA SER A 601 43.29 -5.52 -14.62
C SER A 601 42.72 -4.50 -13.63
N ARG A 602 42.50 -3.24 -14.05
CA ARG A 602 41.82 -2.21 -13.28
C ARG A 602 40.58 -1.73 -14.03
N GLN A 603 39.58 -1.23 -13.31
CA GLN A 603 38.36 -0.66 -13.90
C GLN A 603 38.63 0.51 -14.87
N THR A 604 39.76 1.21 -14.68
CA THR A 604 40.22 2.30 -15.56
C THR A 604 40.64 1.82 -16.94
N ASP A 605 41.01 0.55 -17.05
CA ASP A 605 41.56 -0.05 -18.26
C ASP A 605 40.44 -0.71 -19.11
N ASP A 606 39.20 -0.75 -18.58
CA ASP A 606 38.04 -1.34 -19.25
C ASP A 606 37.62 -0.49 -20.46
N ILE A 607 37.56 -1.15 -21.62
CA ILE A 607 37.06 -0.58 -22.88
C ILE A 607 35.65 -1.09 -23.10
N PHE A 608 34.71 -0.17 -23.31
CA PHE A 608 33.33 -0.50 -23.63
C PHE A 608 32.99 -0.09 -25.06
N THR A 609 32.43 -1.02 -25.82
CA THR A 609 32.16 -0.85 -27.25
C THR A 609 30.70 -1.15 -27.54
N ILE A 610 30.03 -0.20 -28.20
CA ILE A 610 28.72 -0.37 -28.83
C ILE A 610 28.94 -0.80 -30.27
N LEU A 611 28.20 -1.81 -30.73
CA LEU A 611 28.27 -2.32 -32.08
C LEU A 611 26.87 -2.31 -32.70
N ILE A 612 26.63 -1.44 -33.68
CA ILE A 612 25.32 -1.30 -34.34
C ILE A 612 25.42 -1.91 -35.74
N SER A 613 24.90 -3.14 -35.88
CA SER A 613 24.90 -3.86 -37.16
C SER A 613 23.53 -3.85 -37.83
N ARG A 614 22.48 -4.09 -37.04
CA ARG A 614 21.07 -4.21 -37.44
C ARG A 614 20.20 -3.24 -36.64
N ASP A 615 18.98 -2.99 -37.13
CA ASP A 615 17.99 -2.15 -36.46
C ASP A 615 17.67 -2.63 -35.03
N LYS A 616 17.76 -3.94 -34.78
CA LYS A 616 17.62 -4.49 -33.41
C LYS A 616 18.69 -3.96 -32.46
N ASP A 617 19.92 -3.81 -32.94
CA ASP A 617 21.05 -3.36 -32.13
C ASP A 617 20.92 -1.84 -31.85
N GLU A 618 20.35 -1.08 -32.79
CA GLU A 618 19.99 0.34 -32.59
C GLU A 618 18.85 0.50 -31.57
N ARG A 619 17.75 -0.26 -31.71
CA ARG A 619 16.65 -0.24 -30.73
C ARG A 619 17.14 -0.56 -29.33
N ARG A 620 18.01 -1.56 -29.21
CA ARG A 620 18.64 -1.94 -27.93
C ARG A 620 19.44 -0.80 -27.32
N LEU A 621 20.11 0.03 -28.13
CA LEU A 621 20.78 1.22 -27.63
C LEU A 621 19.79 2.25 -27.09
N TYR A 622 18.64 2.44 -27.74
CA TYR A 622 17.59 3.34 -27.24
C TYR A 622 17.01 2.86 -25.91
N ASP A 623 16.74 1.56 -25.76
CA ASP A 623 16.30 0.99 -24.49
C ASP A 623 17.36 1.18 -23.39
N VAL A 624 18.65 1.10 -23.71
CA VAL A 624 19.75 1.37 -22.76
C VAL A 624 19.79 2.85 -22.34
N LEU A 625 19.55 3.78 -23.25
CA LEU A 625 19.49 5.21 -22.93
C LEU A 625 18.30 5.52 -22.01
N VAL A 626 17.14 4.90 -22.25
CA VAL A 626 15.99 4.99 -21.36
C VAL A 626 16.33 4.38 -19.99
N MET A 627 16.96 3.20 -19.96
CA MET A 627 17.37 2.55 -18.71
C MET A 627 18.29 3.45 -17.89
N LYS A 628 19.27 4.09 -18.53
CA LYS A 628 20.14 5.06 -17.88
C LYS A 628 19.34 6.21 -17.25
N LYS A 629 18.33 6.74 -17.96
CA LYS A 629 17.46 7.80 -17.43
C LYS A 629 16.60 7.32 -16.26
N VAL A 630 16.08 6.10 -16.32
CA VAL A 630 15.34 5.48 -15.21
C VAL A 630 16.24 5.38 -13.97
N LEU A 631 17.49 4.93 -14.12
CA LEU A 631 18.44 4.87 -13.00
C LEU A 631 18.75 6.26 -12.42
N GLU A 632 18.87 7.29 -13.27
CA GLU A 632 19.06 8.68 -12.81
C GLU A 632 17.85 9.23 -12.02
N MET A 633 16.63 8.83 -12.40
CA MET A 633 15.40 9.29 -11.75
C MET A 633 15.08 8.55 -10.45
N ASN A 634 15.72 7.40 -10.20
CA ASN A 634 15.51 6.58 -9.03
C ASN A 634 16.84 6.35 -8.28
N PRO A 635 17.41 7.38 -7.63
CA PRO A 635 18.71 7.29 -6.96
C PRO A 635 18.73 6.30 -5.79
N ASP A 636 17.57 6.04 -5.18
CA ASP A 636 17.41 5.10 -4.06
C ASP A 636 17.19 3.64 -4.52
N LEU A 637 17.12 3.39 -5.83
CA LEU A 637 16.94 2.04 -6.38
C LEU A 637 18.22 1.23 -6.21
N GLU A 638 18.26 0.35 -5.21
CA GLU A 638 19.37 -0.58 -5.04
C GLU A 638 19.36 -1.65 -6.14
N LEU A 639 20.47 -1.76 -6.88
CA LEU A 639 20.64 -2.78 -7.93
C LEU A 639 21.12 -4.11 -7.37
N THR A 640 20.42 -4.65 -6.37
CA THR A 640 20.68 -5.96 -5.75
C THR A 640 19.52 -6.93 -6.00
N LEU A 641 19.80 -8.23 -6.07
CA LEU A 641 18.76 -9.26 -6.26
C LEU A 641 17.83 -9.39 -5.04
N GLN A 642 18.36 -9.07 -3.85
CA GLN A 642 17.56 -9.08 -2.64
C GLN A 642 16.55 -7.93 -2.61
N TYR A 643 16.95 -6.75 -3.10
CA TYR A 643 16.08 -5.59 -3.19
C TYR A 643 15.12 -5.73 -4.36
N PHE A 644 15.60 -5.95 -5.59
CA PHE A 644 14.80 -5.93 -6.82
C PHE A 644 13.79 -7.09 -6.91
N LYS A 645 12.65 -6.92 -6.24
CA LYS A 645 11.56 -7.88 -6.10
C LYS A 645 10.23 -7.30 -6.56
N PRO A 646 9.23 -8.14 -6.84
CA PRO A 646 7.90 -7.68 -7.21
C PRO A 646 7.29 -6.77 -6.15
N GLY A 647 6.59 -5.72 -6.57
CA GLY A 647 5.97 -4.73 -5.70
C GLY A 647 6.76 -3.42 -5.52
N ILE A 648 8.03 -3.37 -5.94
CA ILE A 648 8.80 -2.13 -5.99
C ILE A 648 8.24 -1.20 -7.06
N GLU A 649 8.12 0.07 -6.72
CA GLU A 649 7.71 1.12 -7.64
C GLU A 649 8.96 1.81 -8.22
N ILE A 650 9.00 1.92 -9.55
CA ILE A 650 10.07 2.56 -10.31
C ILE A 650 9.46 3.71 -11.09
N LEU A 651 10.04 4.91 -10.97
CA LEU A 651 9.62 6.06 -11.75
C LEU A 651 10.23 6.00 -13.16
N PHE A 652 9.38 6.15 -14.19
CA PHE A 652 9.81 6.26 -15.57
C PHE A 652 9.75 7.71 -16.06
N PRO A 653 10.63 8.11 -17.00
CA PRO A 653 10.52 9.39 -17.69
C PRO A 653 9.22 9.44 -18.52
N SER A 654 8.61 10.61 -18.66
CA SER A 654 7.46 10.74 -19.57
C SER A 654 7.91 10.59 -21.03
N PRO A 655 7.04 10.08 -21.93
CA PRO A 655 7.32 10.02 -23.36
C PRO A 655 7.78 11.36 -23.94
N ASP A 656 7.17 12.48 -23.54
CA ASP A 656 7.52 13.82 -24.02
C ASP A 656 8.95 14.20 -23.62
N VAL A 657 9.36 13.90 -22.38
CA VAL A 657 10.72 14.16 -21.89
C VAL A 657 11.76 13.38 -22.69
N LEU A 658 11.43 12.18 -23.16
CA LEU A 658 12.32 11.37 -24.00
C LEU A 658 12.38 11.89 -25.44
N LEU A 659 11.28 12.40 -25.99
CA LEU A 659 11.26 12.98 -27.33
C LEU A 659 11.94 14.36 -27.38
N ASP A 660 11.85 15.14 -26.31
CA ASP A 660 12.33 16.51 -26.29
C ASP A 660 13.83 16.64 -25.97
N ASN A 661 14.35 15.78 -25.10
CA ASN A 661 15.74 15.89 -24.64
C ASN A 661 16.75 15.24 -25.58
N ASN A 662 17.99 15.75 -25.52
CA ASN A 662 19.14 15.10 -26.14
C ASN A 662 19.63 13.94 -25.28
N HIS A 663 19.93 12.81 -25.92
CA HIS A 663 20.43 11.60 -25.26
C HIS A 663 21.89 11.40 -25.62
N VAL A 664 22.75 11.46 -24.61
CA VAL A 664 24.19 11.32 -24.80
C VAL A 664 24.58 9.85 -24.69
N VAL A 665 25.16 9.31 -25.76
CA VAL A 665 25.85 8.01 -25.74
C VAL A 665 27.25 8.24 -25.19
N ASP A 666 27.47 7.77 -23.97
CA ASP A 666 28.74 7.86 -23.26
C ASP A 666 29.27 6.47 -22.85
N ARG A 667 30.36 6.47 -22.08
CA ARG A 667 30.99 5.24 -21.60
C ARG A 667 30.05 4.37 -20.77
N ASP A 668 29.19 4.98 -19.95
CA ASP A 668 28.23 4.22 -19.14
C ASP A 668 27.12 3.62 -20.00
N ALA A 669 26.62 4.35 -21.01
CA ALA A 669 25.73 3.77 -22.01
C ALA A 669 26.38 2.59 -22.75
N ALA A 670 27.66 2.71 -23.12
CA ALA A 670 28.40 1.61 -23.75
C ALA A 670 28.59 0.40 -22.83
N LYS A 671 28.87 0.65 -21.55
CA LYS A 671 28.95 -0.39 -20.52
C LYS A 671 27.63 -1.13 -20.36
N TYR A 672 26.53 -0.39 -20.19
CA TYR A 672 25.20 -0.98 -20.04
C TYR A 672 24.77 -1.73 -21.31
N PHE A 673 25.11 -1.20 -22.49
CA PHE A 673 24.87 -1.89 -23.76
C PHE A 673 25.59 -3.23 -23.85
N TYR A 674 26.87 -3.30 -23.43
CA TYR A 674 27.59 -4.56 -23.40
C TYR A 674 27.00 -5.52 -22.36
N GLU A 675 26.82 -5.04 -21.12
CA GLU A 675 26.31 -5.83 -20.00
C GLU A 675 24.92 -6.42 -20.29
N VAL A 676 24.00 -5.69 -20.90
CA VAL A 676 22.67 -6.23 -21.21
C VAL A 676 22.72 -7.27 -22.34
N ASN A 677 23.61 -7.11 -23.32
CA ASN A 677 23.72 -8.01 -24.46
C ASN A 677 24.46 -9.32 -24.14
N ASP A 678 25.39 -9.29 -23.19
CA ASP A 678 26.16 -10.43 -22.69
C ASP A 678 26.13 -10.50 -21.16
N TYR A 679 24.91 -10.47 -20.57
CA TYR A 679 24.71 -10.32 -19.12
C TYR A 679 25.33 -11.44 -18.30
N TYR A 680 25.20 -12.70 -18.73
CA TYR A 680 25.78 -13.82 -18.00
C TYR A 680 27.32 -13.79 -18.06
N GLY A 681 27.89 -13.54 -19.24
CA GLY A 681 29.34 -13.41 -19.41
C GLY A 681 29.92 -12.23 -18.64
N SER A 682 29.22 -11.09 -18.62
CA SER A 682 29.62 -9.89 -17.88
C SER A 682 29.52 -10.10 -16.37
N PHE A 683 28.45 -10.75 -15.89
CA PHE A 683 28.29 -11.13 -14.49
C PHE A 683 29.40 -12.06 -14.03
N GLU A 684 29.67 -13.13 -14.77
CA GLU A 684 30.73 -14.10 -14.44
C GLU A 684 32.11 -13.44 -14.40
N GLN A 685 32.41 -12.54 -15.35
CA GLN A 685 33.66 -11.78 -15.34
C GLN A 685 33.81 -10.88 -14.11
N GLU A 686 32.76 -10.13 -13.74
CA GLU A 686 32.78 -9.26 -12.56
C GLU A 686 32.88 -10.07 -11.27
N PHE A 687 32.11 -11.15 -11.17
CA PHE A 687 32.15 -12.06 -10.03
C PHE A 687 33.55 -12.65 -9.85
N ASN A 688 34.12 -13.23 -10.92
CA ASN A 688 35.46 -13.81 -10.88
C ASN A 688 36.54 -12.76 -10.60
N ARG A 689 36.39 -11.53 -11.09
CA ARG A 689 37.33 -10.42 -10.81
C ARG A 689 37.30 -10.02 -9.34
N ALA A 690 36.11 -9.83 -8.77
CA ALA A 690 35.95 -9.43 -7.37
C ALA A 690 36.36 -10.53 -6.41
N THR A 691 36.23 -11.79 -6.81
CA THR A 691 36.56 -12.96 -5.99
C THR A 691 37.93 -13.57 -6.31
N ALA A 692 38.70 -13.01 -7.26
CA ALA A 692 39.97 -13.59 -7.72
C ALA A 692 40.99 -13.79 -6.60
N GLU A 693 41.14 -12.81 -5.70
CA GLU A 693 42.06 -12.91 -4.56
C GLU A 693 41.60 -13.97 -3.56
N LEU A 694 40.31 -14.00 -3.24
CA LEU A 694 39.67 -14.99 -2.36
C LEU A 694 39.77 -16.41 -2.93
N GLY A 695 39.51 -16.58 -4.23
CA GLY A 695 39.55 -17.85 -4.93
C GLY A 695 40.96 -18.47 -4.97
N ARG A 696 42.01 -17.66 -5.17
CA ARG A 696 43.41 -18.10 -5.10
C ARG A 696 43.76 -18.66 -3.71
N LEU A 697 43.22 -18.07 -2.67
CA LEU A 697 43.47 -18.49 -1.29
C LEU A 697 42.73 -19.78 -0.91
N ILE A 698 41.53 -19.99 -1.45
CA ILE A 698 40.76 -21.23 -1.30
C ILE A 698 41.47 -22.40 -2.03
N GLN A 699 42.02 -22.16 -3.22
CA GLN A 699 42.74 -23.18 -3.99
C GLN A 699 44.05 -23.64 -3.32
N ASN A 700 44.76 -22.76 -2.62
CA ASN A 700 45.99 -23.11 -1.89
C ASN A 700 45.76 -23.96 -0.62
N ARG A 701 44.49 -24.26 -0.28
CA ARG A 701 44.10 -25.05 0.90
C ARG A 701 43.75 -26.50 0.55
N LYS A 702 43.53 -26.78 -0.73
CA LYS A 702 43.39 -28.13 -1.30
C LYS A 702 44.74 -28.59 -1.84
#